data_AF-A0AAQ3QG64-F1
#
_entry.id   AF-A0AAQ3QG64-F1
#
_cell.length_a   1.000
_cell.length_b   1.000
_cell.length_c   1.000
_cell.angle_alpha   90.00
_cell.angle_beta   90.00
_cell.angle_gamma   90.00
#
_symmetry.space_group_name_H-M   'P 1'
#
loop_
_entity.id
_entity.type
_entity.pdbx_description
1 polymer ?
#
loop_
_entity_poly.entity_id
_entity_poly.type
_entity_poly.pdbx_seq_one_letter_code
_entity_poly.pdbx_strand_id
1 'polypeptide(L)'
;MASSSPFFRHVSTCIVKPPPQPRTQLNLAPFDLMMLSLRYIQKGLLFSNRLMPPLTIADVVDRLKTSLSAALAHFYPLAGRLVTEEARDEKGNVTGIYLSIDCDGQGAEFTHVVADGITVSDVLFSSTDVPSFVNSFFPYGRAINYDGHVLPLLAVQLTELADGFFLGCCFNHAVGDGVSYWLFFNSWAEIARAGGVAVELSRSPVHDRWFIDDQKAPIKLPITEADKFTERFPTPLYRKRIFHLSAGSIARLKAIANHDGMTSISSLQSVCALLWRCITRARRLPAEQNICCFVAAQNRARLNPPLSPDYFGNCVYPISTATTAGELLAHNLGWAARLVHEQVARHTDDAIRKAVAAWSAAPVIHKLNPFTVMLVGSPRFDVYGCDFGWGKPVAARSGTGDNFDGKVTFYGGREGAESMDLEICLEPPYMRALEEDEEFMNVVSPPLELQEMDDFRHALHVFLISAPPSLRRRTVTCQYHYAYGDGSNVDGVLSSETLTFATTSSSSVTVKNFAFGCNSRSTGLFSNRTGSGAVAGVVVEAGGGRPSPTSVDLKLHRTVVVGPRSVVLHESGAEQSRAKKSSLWGDPKEELVGGSMDWEQEEQPRRGRLLCGQKQGVGEFPFLQHDKERKRREERENERDKQVAMGDDEDDGFTSFTEMQQKEGRKDDEGRDAAKGLGHWQRSHVDF
;
A
#
# COMPACT_ATOMS: atom_id res chain seq x y z
N MET A 1 19.03 -3.60 -25.05
CA MET A 1 18.13 -2.69 -25.80
C MET A 1 17.46 -1.77 -24.79
N ALA A 2 17.13 -0.53 -25.13
CA ALA A 2 16.33 0.31 -24.24
C ALA A 2 14.91 -0.28 -24.15
N SER A 3 14.39 -0.44 -22.93
CA SER A 3 12.98 -0.84 -22.76
C SER A 3 12.10 0.31 -23.22
N SER A 4 11.15 0.05 -24.12
CA SER A 4 10.09 0.99 -24.42
C SER A 4 9.21 1.16 -23.19
N SER A 5 9.22 2.35 -22.59
CA SER A 5 8.29 2.68 -21.50
C SER A 5 6.85 2.36 -21.93
N PRO A 6 6.06 1.64 -21.12
CA PRO A 6 4.70 1.27 -21.49
C PRO A 6 3.86 2.52 -21.76
N PHE A 7 3.06 2.47 -22.83
CA PHE A 7 2.28 3.63 -23.25
C PHE A 7 1.03 3.76 -22.39
N PHE A 8 1.06 4.74 -21.48
CA PHE A 8 -0.08 5.10 -20.65
C PHE A 8 -0.98 6.07 -21.39
N ARG A 9 -2.16 5.59 -21.81
CA ARG A 9 -3.15 6.36 -22.53
C ARG A 9 -4.29 6.75 -21.60
N HIS A 10 -4.36 8.02 -21.23
CA HIS A 10 -5.52 8.58 -20.54
C HIS A 10 -6.77 8.47 -21.42
N VAL A 11 -7.91 8.12 -20.82
CA VAL A 11 -9.19 7.95 -21.51
C VAL A 11 -10.23 8.97 -21.03
N SER A 12 -10.35 9.15 -19.71
CA SER A 12 -11.27 10.13 -19.13
C SER A 12 -10.93 10.41 -17.67
N THR A 13 -11.22 11.62 -17.20
CA THR A 13 -11.32 11.95 -15.77
C THR A 13 -12.66 12.64 -15.52
N CYS A 14 -13.33 12.30 -14.42
CA CYS A 14 -14.58 12.92 -14.01
C CYS A 14 -14.71 12.93 -12.48
N ILE A 15 -15.50 13.86 -11.95
CA ILE A 15 -15.83 13.88 -10.52
C ILE A 15 -17.09 13.03 -10.28
N VAL A 16 -16.97 12.01 -9.44
CA VAL A 16 -18.09 11.21 -8.94
C VAL A 16 -18.57 11.84 -7.64
N LYS A 17 -19.81 12.35 -7.65
CA LYS A 17 -20.48 12.92 -6.48
C LYS A 17 -21.35 11.87 -5.78
N PRO A 18 -21.57 11.97 -4.46
CA PRO A 18 -22.64 11.24 -3.80
C PRO A 18 -24.03 11.72 -4.30
N PRO A 19 -25.11 10.97 -4.01
CA PRO A 19 -26.46 11.50 -3.99
C PRO A 19 -26.57 12.77 -3.11
N PRO A 20 -27.55 13.66 -3.35
CA PRO A 20 -27.72 14.87 -2.55
C PRO A 20 -27.91 14.57 -1.06
N GLN A 21 -27.17 15.29 -0.20
CA GLN A 21 -27.21 15.17 1.26
C GLN A 21 -27.11 16.55 1.93
N PRO A 22 -27.49 16.69 3.21
CA PRO A 22 -27.30 17.92 3.96
C PRO A 22 -25.80 18.25 4.14
N ARG A 23 -25.41 19.47 3.74
CA ARG A 23 -24.05 19.97 3.95
C ARG A 23 -23.69 19.94 5.43
N THR A 24 -22.55 19.35 5.75
CA THR A 24 -22.08 19.14 7.13
C THR A 24 -20.60 19.53 7.26
N GLN A 25 -20.20 20.15 8.36
CA GLN A 25 -18.81 20.49 8.64
C GLN A 25 -18.24 19.51 9.68
N LEU A 26 -17.19 18.76 9.31
CA LEU A 26 -16.61 17.71 10.15
C LEU A 26 -15.25 18.17 10.72
N ASN A 27 -15.21 18.45 12.02
CA ASN A 27 -13.98 18.85 12.73
C ASN A 27 -12.98 17.68 12.80
N LEU A 28 -11.70 17.95 12.53
CA LEU A 28 -10.65 16.94 12.60
C LEU A 28 -10.25 16.63 14.05
N ALA A 29 -10.08 15.34 14.36
CA ALA A 29 -9.59 14.85 15.65
C ALA A 29 -8.05 15.04 15.78
N PRO A 30 -7.46 14.92 16.99
CA PRO A 30 -6.01 15.02 17.16
C PRO A 30 -5.23 14.09 16.23
N PHE A 31 -5.62 12.82 16.14
CA PHE A 31 -4.99 11.83 15.25
C PHE A 31 -5.14 12.17 13.76
N ASP A 32 -6.19 12.89 13.35
CA ASP A 32 -6.39 13.32 11.97
C ASP A 32 -5.45 14.48 11.61
N LEU A 33 -5.35 15.47 12.52
CA LEU A 33 -4.47 16.63 12.40
C LEU A 33 -2.99 16.22 12.35
N MET A 34 -2.61 15.17 13.09
CA MET A 34 -1.28 14.56 13.03
C MET A 34 -0.89 14.04 11.63
N MET A 35 -1.85 13.78 10.72
CA MET A 35 -1.58 13.26 9.37
C MET A 35 -1.37 14.35 8.31
N LEU A 36 -1.59 15.64 8.62
CA LEU A 36 -1.67 16.72 7.62
C LEU A 36 -0.41 16.89 6.73
N SER A 37 0.78 16.64 7.28
CA SER A 37 2.05 16.69 6.54
C SER A 37 2.41 15.40 5.81
N LEU A 38 1.78 14.28 6.18
CA LEU A 38 1.95 13.02 5.47
C LEU A 38 1.32 13.10 4.08
N ARG A 39 1.57 12.08 3.27
CA ARG A 39 1.00 11.96 1.93
C ARG A 39 -0.28 11.13 1.94
N TYR A 40 -1.02 11.19 0.83
CA TYR A 40 -2.20 10.37 0.62
C TYR A 40 -1.82 8.88 0.71
N ILE A 41 -2.67 8.07 1.35
CA ILE A 41 -2.58 6.61 1.32
C ILE A 41 -2.79 6.17 -0.14
N GLN A 42 -1.78 5.53 -0.71
CA GLN A 42 -1.84 4.96 -2.07
C GLN A 42 -1.77 3.43 -2.01
N LYS A 43 -2.93 2.78 -2.14
CA LYS A 43 -3.10 1.33 -2.14
C LYS A 43 -4.06 0.95 -3.28
N GLY A 44 -3.83 -0.18 -3.92
CA GLY A 44 -4.62 -0.59 -5.08
C GLY A 44 -4.58 -2.09 -5.30
N LEU A 45 -5.57 -2.59 -6.04
CA LEU A 45 -5.85 -4.00 -6.24
C LEU A 45 -5.77 -4.37 -7.72
N LEU A 46 -5.09 -5.49 -8.01
CA LEU A 46 -5.01 -6.09 -9.33
C LEU A 46 -6.07 -7.18 -9.49
N PHE A 47 -6.80 -7.16 -10.60
CA PHE A 47 -7.82 -8.16 -10.96
C PHE A 47 -7.54 -8.73 -12.35
N SER A 48 -7.83 -10.02 -12.56
CA SER A 48 -7.72 -10.69 -13.86
C SER A 48 -9.09 -10.86 -14.51
N ASN A 49 -9.28 -10.39 -15.75
CA ASN A 49 -10.55 -10.48 -16.47
C ASN A 49 -10.70 -11.84 -17.18
N ARG A 50 -10.64 -12.92 -16.38
CA ARG A 50 -10.70 -14.33 -16.84
C ARG A 50 -12.13 -14.90 -16.85
N LEU A 51 -13.13 -14.03 -16.82
CA LEU A 51 -14.55 -14.40 -16.89
C LEU A 51 -14.93 -14.86 -18.32
N MET A 52 -16.03 -15.59 -18.43
CA MET A 52 -16.54 -16.13 -19.70
C MET A 52 -18.05 -15.89 -19.81
N PRO A 53 -18.50 -14.89 -20.61
CA PRO A 53 -17.68 -13.93 -21.35
C PRO A 53 -16.88 -12.99 -20.41
N PRO A 54 -15.76 -12.41 -20.86
CA PRO A 54 -15.07 -11.35 -20.14
C PRO A 54 -15.99 -10.14 -19.95
N LEU A 55 -15.81 -9.38 -18.87
CA LEU A 55 -16.52 -8.12 -18.69
C LEU A 55 -16.01 -7.08 -19.68
N THR A 56 -16.91 -6.25 -20.22
CA THR A 56 -16.48 -5.07 -20.99
C THR A 56 -15.98 -3.98 -20.05
N ILE A 57 -15.01 -3.20 -20.49
CA ILE A 57 -14.47 -2.10 -19.69
C ILE A 57 -15.52 -1.00 -19.46
N ALA A 58 -16.52 -0.86 -20.34
CA ALA A 58 -17.67 0.01 -20.12
C ALA A 58 -18.49 -0.45 -18.90
N ASP A 59 -18.87 -1.73 -18.82
CA ASP A 59 -19.62 -2.29 -17.68
C ASP A 59 -18.84 -2.13 -16.35
N VAL A 60 -17.51 -2.27 -16.41
CA VAL A 60 -16.62 -2.07 -15.25
C VAL A 60 -16.60 -0.60 -14.82
N VAL A 61 -16.39 0.33 -15.76
CA VAL A 61 -16.36 1.77 -15.49
C VAL A 61 -17.70 2.27 -14.93
N ASP A 62 -18.81 1.88 -15.53
CA ASP A 62 -20.14 2.36 -15.15
C ASP A 62 -20.61 1.74 -13.82
N ARG A 63 -20.31 0.45 -13.58
CA ARG A 63 -20.51 -0.16 -12.25
C ARG A 63 -19.71 0.58 -11.19
N LEU A 64 -18.41 0.81 -11.41
CA LEU A 64 -17.54 1.46 -10.43
C LEU A 64 -17.98 2.88 -10.12
N LYS A 65 -18.33 3.69 -11.13
CA LYS A 65 -18.84 5.06 -10.94
C LYS A 65 -20.17 5.08 -10.16
N THR A 66 -21.10 4.19 -10.53
CA THR A 66 -22.42 4.10 -9.88
C THR A 66 -22.30 3.67 -8.42
N SER A 67 -21.54 2.60 -8.15
CA SER A 67 -21.31 2.13 -6.78
C SER A 67 -20.44 3.08 -5.97
N LEU A 68 -19.55 3.88 -6.59
CA LEU A 68 -18.75 4.88 -5.90
C LEU A 68 -19.62 6.07 -5.47
N SER A 69 -20.56 6.50 -6.30
CA SER A 69 -21.56 7.51 -5.92
C SER A 69 -22.35 7.05 -4.69
N ALA A 70 -22.88 5.82 -4.72
CA ALA A 70 -23.59 5.23 -3.60
C ALA A 70 -22.68 5.04 -2.35
N ALA A 71 -21.44 4.57 -2.50
CA ALA A 71 -20.50 4.44 -1.38
C ALA A 71 -20.17 5.79 -0.73
N LEU A 72 -19.97 6.85 -1.52
CA LEU A 72 -19.77 8.21 -1.02
C LEU A 72 -20.98 8.76 -0.24
N ALA A 73 -22.17 8.17 -0.36
CA ALA A 73 -23.31 8.51 0.50
C ALA A 73 -23.09 8.05 1.96
N HIS A 74 -22.45 6.89 2.17
CA HIS A 74 -22.11 6.39 3.51
C HIS A 74 -20.77 6.97 4.00
N PHE A 75 -19.83 7.20 3.10
CA PHE A 75 -18.49 7.73 3.38
C PHE A 75 -18.35 9.20 2.97
N TYR A 76 -19.35 10.02 3.33
CA TYR A 76 -19.49 11.42 2.91
C TYR A 76 -18.23 12.32 3.10
N PRO A 77 -17.34 12.14 4.11
CA PRO A 77 -16.15 12.97 4.23
C PRO A 77 -15.17 12.82 3.06
N LEU A 78 -15.18 11.68 2.35
CA LEU A 78 -14.35 11.46 1.16
C LEU A 78 -14.80 12.27 -0.05
N ALA A 79 -16.07 12.74 -0.07
CA ALA A 79 -16.58 13.67 -1.06
C ALA A 79 -16.32 15.14 -0.69
N GLY A 80 -15.93 15.43 0.55
CA GLY A 80 -15.68 16.78 1.06
C GLY A 80 -14.38 17.43 0.56
N ARG A 81 -14.05 18.62 1.08
CA ARG A 81 -12.73 19.28 0.94
C ARG A 81 -12.27 19.80 2.30
N LEU A 82 -10.96 19.92 2.51
CA LEU A 82 -10.45 20.62 3.70
C LEU A 82 -10.80 22.11 3.62
N VAL A 83 -11.13 22.70 4.76
CA VAL A 83 -11.27 24.14 4.96
C VAL A 83 -10.48 24.59 6.18
N THR A 84 -9.85 25.75 6.06
CA THR A 84 -9.06 26.41 7.11
C THR A 84 -9.82 27.66 7.58
N GLU A 85 -10.00 27.81 8.89
CA GLU A 85 -10.49 29.03 9.54
C GLU A 85 -9.40 29.64 10.42
N GLU A 86 -9.22 30.95 10.40
CA GLU A 86 -8.15 31.63 11.16
C GLU A 86 -8.56 31.91 12.62
N ALA A 87 -7.76 31.45 13.57
CA ALA A 87 -7.94 31.74 14.98
C ALA A 87 -7.36 33.12 15.33
N ARG A 88 -8.20 34.15 15.43
CA ARG A 88 -7.76 35.54 15.70
C ARG A 88 -7.83 35.92 17.18
N ASP A 89 -6.98 36.86 17.61
CA ASP A 89 -7.06 37.49 18.94
C ASP A 89 -8.02 38.70 18.93
N GLU A 90 -8.23 39.32 20.10
CA GLU A 90 -9.08 40.52 20.29
C GLU A 90 -8.62 41.74 19.47
N LYS A 91 -7.37 41.73 18.99
CA LYS A 91 -6.77 42.79 18.15
C LYS A 91 -6.81 42.43 16.66
N GLY A 92 -7.38 41.28 16.31
CA GLY A 92 -7.50 40.76 14.95
C GLY A 92 -6.27 40.03 14.42
N ASN A 93 -5.20 39.83 15.21
CA ASN A 93 -4.00 39.12 14.77
C ASN A 93 -4.30 37.63 14.59
N VAL A 94 -3.77 36.99 13.53
CA VAL A 94 -3.86 35.53 13.37
C VAL A 94 -2.91 34.87 14.37
N THR A 95 -3.46 34.00 15.22
CA THR A 95 -2.75 33.31 16.31
C THR A 95 -2.76 31.78 16.17
N GLY A 96 -3.22 31.29 15.03
CA GLY A 96 -3.35 29.86 14.70
C GLY A 96 -4.44 29.62 13.66
N ILE A 97 -4.72 28.34 13.40
CA ILE A 97 -5.77 27.90 12.48
C ILE A 97 -6.61 26.77 13.08
N TYR A 98 -7.86 26.70 12.64
CA TYR A 98 -8.78 25.57 12.81
C TYR A 98 -8.95 24.86 11.46
N LEU A 99 -9.05 23.53 11.48
CA LEU A 99 -9.19 22.69 10.29
C LEU A 99 -10.36 21.73 10.42
N SER A 100 -11.18 21.70 9.38
CA SER A 100 -12.33 20.80 9.24
C SER A 100 -12.49 20.34 7.78
N ILE A 101 -13.36 19.36 7.56
CA ILE A 101 -13.80 18.96 6.22
C ILE A 101 -15.18 19.56 5.97
N ASP A 102 -15.29 20.34 4.91
CA ASP A 102 -16.56 20.82 4.37
C ASP A 102 -17.17 19.74 3.48
N CYS A 103 -18.20 19.06 3.98
CA CYS A 103 -18.87 17.95 3.31
C CYS A 103 -20.11 18.48 2.54
N ASP A 104 -19.88 19.12 1.39
CA ASP A 104 -20.91 19.64 0.49
C ASP A 104 -21.08 18.75 -0.77
N GLY A 105 -20.67 17.48 -0.69
CA GLY A 105 -20.75 16.55 -1.82
C GLY A 105 -19.94 16.98 -3.05
N GLN A 106 -18.83 17.71 -2.87
CA GLN A 106 -17.98 18.21 -3.96
C GLN A 106 -17.50 17.06 -4.86
N GLY A 107 -17.28 15.87 -4.28
CA GLY A 107 -17.09 14.59 -4.98
C GLY A 107 -15.64 14.12 -5.05
N ALA A 108 -15.45 12.84 -5.32
CA ALA A 108 -14.16 12.18 -5.53
C ALA A 108 -13.75 12.20 -7.01
N GLU A 109 -12.45 12.13 -7.32
CA GLU A 109 -12.02 11.91 -8.71
C GLU A 109 -12.16 10.43 -9.10
N PHE A 110 -12.66 10.18 -10.31
CA PHE A 110 -12.53 8.91 -11.01
C PHE A 110 -11.82 9.12 -12.34
N THR A 111 -10.70 8.44 -12.54
CA THR A 111 -9.85 8.50 -13.73
C THR A 111 -9.76 7.13 -14.40
N HIS A 112 -9.79 7.09 -15.73
CA HIS A 112 -9.67 5.88 -16.54
C HIS A 112 -8.46 6.00 -17.48
N VAL A 113 -7.59 4.99 -17.47
CA VAL A 113 -6.33 4.91 -18.21
C VAL A 113 -6.22 3.51 -18.82
N VAL A 114 -5.59 3.38 -19.98
CA VAL A 114 -5.12 2.09 -20.51
C VAL A 114 -3.59 2.03 -20.42
N ALA A 115 -3.06 0.90 -19.95
CA ALA A 115 -1.63 0.60 -20.03
C ALA A 115 -1.40 -0.33 -21.23
N ASP A 116 -1.27 0.26 -22.43
CA ASP A 116 -1.25 -0.48 -23.69
C ASP A 116 -0.07 -1.48 -23.70
N GLY A 117 -0.39 -2.79 -23.74
CA GLY A 117 0.57 -3.89 -23.76
C GLY A 117 1.01 -4.47 -22.40
N ILE A 118 0.55 -3.92 -21.26
CA ILE A 118 0.83 -4.50 -19.93
C ILE A 118 -0.22 -5.56 -19.57
N THR A 119 0.22 -6.68 -19.00
CA THR A 119 -0.63 -7.76 -18.47
C THR A 119 -0.69 -7.74 -16.94
N VAL A 120 -1.62 -8.49 -16.37
CA VAL A 120 -1.64 -8.91 -14.96
C VAL A 120 -0.33 -9.60 -14.59
N SER A 121 0.22 -10.42 -15.49
CA SER A 121 1.49 -11.12 -15.28
C SER A 121 2.64 -10.15 -15.03
N ASP A 122 2.74 -9.05 -15.78
CA ASP A 122 3.81 -8.05 -15.61
C ASP A 122 3.73 -7.29 -14.28
N VAL A 123 2.53 -7.17 -13.68
CA VAL A 123 2.32 -6.52 -12.38
C VAL A 123 2.61 -7.48 -11.21
N LEU A 124 2.41 -8.78 -11.44
CA LEU A 124 2.74 -9.86 -10.50
C LEU A 124 4.25 -10.19 -10.53
N PHE A 125 4.70 -10.75 -11.65
CA PHE A 125 5.99 -11.41 -11.82
C PHE A 125 7.14 -10.43 -12.04
N SER A 126 7.52 -9.74 -10.97
CA SER A 126 8.85 -9.18 -10.84
C SER A 126 9.73 -10.10 -10.01
N SER A 127 10.70 -10.76 -10.64
CA SER A 127 11.74 -11.50 -9.91
C SER A 127 12.66 -10.57 -9.08
N THR A 128 12.67 -9.26 -9.37
CA THR A 128 13.66 -8.30 -8.86
C THR A 128 13.12 -7.05 -8.17
N ASP A 129 12.10 -6.36 -8.69
CA ASP A 129 11.51 -5.14 -8.08
C ASP A 129 10.07 -4.91 -8.56
N VAL A 130 9.17 -4.45 -7.69
CA VAL A 130 7.81 -4.04 -8.08
C VAL A 130 7.94 -2.99 -9.21
N PRO A 131 7.41 -3.25 -10.42
CA PRO A 131 7.80 -2.47 -11.59
C PRO A 131 7.49 -0.98 -11.44
N SER A 132 8.41 -0.13 -11.88
CA SER A 132 8.28 1.32 -11.74
C SER A 132 7.05 1.92 -12.42
N PHE A 133 6.49 1.23 -13.43
CA PHE A 133 5.26 1.63 -14.11
C PHE A 133 4.00 1.46 -13.23
N VAL A 134 4.03 0.61 -12.19
CA VAL A 134 2.92 0.46 -11.23
C VAL A 134 2.66 1.77 -10.47
N ASN A 135 3.67 2.63 -10.37
CA ASN A 135 3.51 3.98 -9.80
C ASN A 135 2.54 4.86 -10.62
N SER A 136 2.43 4.63 -11.94
CA SER A 136 1.51 5.34 -12.85
C SER A 136 0.08 4.81 -12.80
N PHE A 137 -0.19 3.75 -12.02
CA PHE A 137 -1.55 3.27 -11.74
C PHE A 137 -2.28 4.10 -10.66
N PHE A 138 -1.66 5.19 -10.17
CA PHE A 138 -2.15 6.00 -9.07
C PHE A 138 -2.14 7.50 -9.43
N PRO A 139 -3.26 8.23 -9.25
CA PRO A 139 -3.27 9.69 -9.33
C PRO A 139 -2.50 10.28 -8.13
N TYR A 140 -2.21 11.59 -8.16
CA TYR A 140 -1.70 12.34 -7.00
C TYR A 140 -0.44 11.78 -6.31
N GLY A 141 0.47 11.11 -7.03
CA GLY A 141 1.68 10.43 -6.49
C GLY A 141 2.69 11.27 -5.67
N ARG A 142 2.42 12.56 -5.44
CA ARG A 142 3.19 13.48 -4.58
C ARG A 142 2.33 14.31 -3.61
N ALA A 143 1.00 14.14 -3.59
CA ALA A 143 0.11 14.97 -2.79
C ALA A 143 0.27 14.71 -1.29
N ILE A 144 0.39 15.81 -0.53
CA ILE A 144 0.32 15.82 0.93
C ILE A 144 -1.11 16.04 1.39
N ASN A 145 -1.46 15.60 2.59
CA ASN A 145 -2.85 15.62 3.05
C ASN A 145 -3.42 17.05 3.17
N TYR A 146 -2.58 18.05 3.44
CA TYR A 146 -2.98 19.46 3.38
C TYR A 146 -3.42 19.94 1.98
N ASP A 147 -3.01 19.26 0.89
CA ASP A 147 -3.44 19.59 -0.48
C ASP A 147 -4.95 19.37 -0.70
N GLY A 148 -5.62 18.68 0.24
CA GLY A 148 -7.07 18.41 0.24
C GLY A 148 -7.99 19.64 0.29
N HIS A 149 -7.44 20.85 0.39
CA HIS A 149 -8.15 22.12 0.15
C HIS A 149 -8.47 22.34 -1.33
N VAL A 150 -7.60 21.84 -2.23
CA VAL A 150 -7.69 22.03 -3.69
C VAL A 150 -7.96 20.69 -4.38
N LEU A 151 -7.27 19.63 -3.94
CA LEU A 151 -7.46 18.27 -4.43
C LEU A 151 -8.65 17.58 -3.75
N PRO A 152 -9.39 16.71 -4.45
CA PRO A 152 -10.28 15.73 -3.85
C PRO A 152 -9.63 14.95 -2.71
N LEU A 153 -10.40 14.66 -1.65
CA LEU A 153 -9.95 13.85 -0.51
C LEU A 153 -9.92 12.34 -0.84
N LEU A 154 -10.59 11.94 -1.92
CA LEU A 154 -10.49 10.64 -2.56
C LEU A 154 -10.29 10.80 -4.07
N ALA A 155 -9.37 10.02 -4.63
CA ALA A 155 -9.24 9.82 -6.07
C ALA A 155 -9.01 8.34 -6.39
N VAL A 156 -9.67 7.85 -7.43
CA VAL A 156 -9.60 6.46 -7.89
C VAL A 156 -9.21 6.42 -9.36
N GLN A 157 -8.31 5.51 -9.72
CA GLN A 157 -7.93 5.24 -11.09
C GLN A 157 -8.18 3.77 -11.45
N LEU A 158 -9.02 3.54 -12.45
CA LEU A 158 -9.07 2.28 -13.17
C LEU A 158 -7.99 2.31 -14.26
N THR A 159 -7.08 1.34 -14.23
CA THR A 159 -6.11 1.11 -15.31
C THR A 159 -6.43 -0.20 -16.01
N GLU A 160 -6.88 -0.12 -17.26
CA GLU A 160 -7.12 -1.27 -18.15
C GLU A 160 -5.78 -1.93 -18.54
N LEU A 161 -5.72 -3.27 -18.44
CA LEU A 161 -4.58 -4.12 -18.80
C LEU A 161 -5.04 -5.14 -19.86
N ALA A 162 -4.11 -5.75 -20.60
CA ALA A 162 -4.42 -6.65 -21.71
C ALA A 162 -5.21 -7.92 -21.33
N ASP A 163 -5.14 -8.38 -20.08
CA ASP A 163 -5.88 -9.54 -19.55
C ASP A 163 -6.56 -9.26 -18.18
N GLY A 164 -6.75 -7.98 -17.82
CA GLY A 164 -7.24 -7.59 -16.51
C GLY A 164 -7.35 -6.08 -16.30
N PHE A 165 -7.35 -5.66 -15.03
CA PHE A 165 -7.35 -4.25 -14.67
C PHE A 165 -6.79 -4.03 -13.26
N PHE A 166 -6.23 -2.86 -13.02
CA PHE A 166 -5.78 -2.41 -11.72
C PHE A 166 -6.65 -1.27 -11.22
N LEU A 167 -7.14 -1.37 -9.98
CA LEU A 167 -7.94 -0.35 -9.31
C LEU A 167 -7.09 0.34 -8.24
N GLY A 168 -6.45 1.45 -8.63
CA GLY A 168 -5.65 2.28 -7.73
C GLY A 168 -6.51 3.29 -6.99
N CYS A 169 -6.25 3.47 -5.69
CA CYS A 169 -6.98 4.41 -4.84
C CYS A 169 -6.00 5.28 -4.04
N CYS A 170 -6.32 6.58 -3.99
CA CYS A 170 -5.57 7.61 -3.31
C CYS A 170 -6.51 8.30 -2.32
N PHE A 171 -6.24 8.10 -1.04
CA PHE A 171 -7.12 8.46 0.07
C PHE A 171 -6.36 9.43 0.99
N ASN A 172 -6.93 10.60 1.26
CA ASN A 172 -6.31 11.60 2.12
C ASN A 172 -6.25 11.08 3.56
N HIS A 173 -5.04 10.90 4.10
CA HIS A 173 -4.84 10.24 5.39
C HIS A 173 -5.38 11.06 6.58
N ALA A 174 -5.64 12.37 6.42
CA ALA A 174 -6.33 13.15 7.45
C ALA A 174 -7.83 12.82 7.57
N VAL A 175 -8.43 12.13 6.59
CA VAL A 175 -9.83 11.68 6.69
C VAL A 175 -9.96 10.42 7.53
N GLY A 176 -8.97 9.51 7.48
CA GLY A 176 -8.96 8.28 8.26
C GLY A 176 -7.71 7.41 8.05
N ASP A 177 -7.57 6.38 8.89
CA ASP A 177 -6.41 5.47 8.88
C ASP A 177 -6.60 4.22 7.99
N GLY A 178 -5.63 3.30 8.03
CA GLY A 178 -5.68 2.05 7.27
C GLY A 178 -6.87 1.13 7.58
N VAL A 179 -7.48 1.21 8.77
CA VAL A 179 -8.73 0.48 9.06
C VAL A 179 -9.88 1.13 8.31
N SER A 180 -9.98 2.46 8.35
CA SER A 180 -10.99 3.24 7.63
C SER A 180 -10.86 3.10 6.11
N TYR A 181 -9.63 3.05 5.58
CA TYR A 181 -9.36 2.78 4.17
C TYR A 181 -9.96 1.44 3.72
N TRP A 182 -9.65 0.33 4.41
CA TRP A 182 -10.14 -0.99 4.02
C TRP A 182 -11.62 -1.22 4.36
N LEU A 183 -12.18 -0.50 5.34
CA LEU A 183 -13.62 -0.43 5.54
C LEU A 183 -14.30 0.18 4.30
N PHE A 184 -13.88 1.38 3.88
CA PHE A 184 -14.39 2.01 2.66
C PHE A 184 -14.26 1.11 1.42
N PHE A 185 -13.09 0.51 1.19
CA PHE A 185 -12.86 -0.29 -0.01
C PHE A 185 -13.70 -1.57 -0.07
N ASN A 186 -13.91 -2.25 1.07
CA ASN A 186 -14.79 -3.42 1.14
C ASN A 186 -16.28 -3.04 1.02
N SER A 187 -16.74 -1.97 1.69
CA SER A 187 -18.11 -1.48 1.56
C SER A 187 -18.42 -1.01 0.13
N TRP A 188 -17.46 -0.39 -0.56
CA TRP A 188 -17.62 -0.01 -1.96
C TRP A 188 -17.71 -1.25 -2.88
N ALA A 189 -16.88 -2.27 -2.63
CA ALA A 189 -16.97 -3.55 -3.34
C ALA A 189 -18.33 -4.25 -3.09
N GLU A 190 -18.85 -4.20 -1.87
CA GLU A 190 -20.17 -4.72 -1.49
C GLU A 190 -21.31 -4.06 -2.27
N ILE A 191 -21.33 -2.73 -2.33
CA ILE A 191 -22.30 -1.97 -3.13
C ILE A 191 -22.14 -2.27 -4.64
N ALA A 192 -20.91 -2.48 -5.13
CA ALA A 192 -20.65 -2.86 -6.52
C ALA A 192 -21.20 -4.25 -6.88
N ARG A 193 -21.07 -5.24 -5.98
CA ARG A 193 -21.72 -6.56 -6.11
C ARG A 193 -23.23 -6.44 -6.17
N ALA A 194 -23.81 -5.62 -5.29
CA ALA A 194 -25.24 -5.37 -5.20
C ALA A 194 -25.82 -4.45 -6.31
N GLY A 195 -25.02 -4.08 -7.31
CA GLY A 195 -25.49 -3.36 -8.50
C GLY A 195 -25.51 -1.83 -8.39
N GLY A 196 -24.87 -1.24 -7.38
CA GLY A 196 -24.73 0.22 -7.25
C GLY A 196 -25.94 0.95 -6.67
N VAL A 197 -26.95 0.22 -6.19
CA VAL A 197 -28.13 0.79 -5.51
C VAL A 197 -27.78 1.14 -4.06
N ALA A 198 -28.57 2.00 -3.41
CA ALA A 198 -28.48 2.22 -1.97
C ALA A 198 -28.79 0.91 -1.23
N VAL A 199 -27.83 0.42 -0.45
CA VAL A 199 -27.82 -0.89 0.20
C VAL A 199 -27.46 -0.73 1.67
N GLU A 200 -28.11 -1.50 2.54
CA GLU A 200 -27.74 -1.58 3.95
C GLU A 200 -26.39 -2.30 4.06
N LEU A 201 -25.33 -1.54 4.35
CA LEU A 201 -23.97 -2.06 4.44
C LEU A 201 -23.81 -3.01 5.63
N SER A 202 -23.17 -4.16 5.39
CA SER A 202 -22.77 -5.13 6.41
C SER A 202 -21.99 -4.52 7.57
N ARG A 203 -21.26 -3.43 7.30
CA ARG A 203 -20.55 -2.57 8.25
C ARG A 203 -20.71 -1.11 7.83
N SER A 204 -21.49 -0.34 8.59
CA SER A 204 -21.73 1.09 8.33
C SER A 204 -20.73 1.97 9.09
N PRO A 205 -20.09 2.97 8.45
CA PRO A 205 -19.07 3.80 9.08
C PRO A 205 -19.64 4.71 10.18
N VAL A 206 -18.97 4.75 11.33
CA VAL A 206 -19.27 5.69 12.43
C VAL A 206 -18.36 6.90 12.30
N HIS A 207 -18.95 8.07 12.03
CA HIS A 207 -18.20 9.31 11.73
C HIS A 207 -17.92 10.20 12.96
N ASP A 208 -18.54 9.91 14.11
CA ASP A 208 -18.40 10.69 15.34
C ASP A 208 -16.94 10.72 15.80
N ARG A 209 -16.29 11.88 15.63
CA ARG A 209 -14.85 12.06 15.84
C ARG A 209 -14.51 12.00 17.32
N TRP A 210 -13.54 11.15 17.67
CA TRP A 210 -13.10 10.99 19.06
C TRP A 210 -12.17 12.13 19.49
N PHE A 211 -12.50 12.75 20.62
CA PHE A 211 -11.69 13.73 21.35
C PHE A 211 -11.51 13.23 22.79
N ILE A 212 -10.50 13.73 23.50
CA ILE A 212 -10.44 13.55 24.96
C ILE A 212 -11.55 14.40 25.60
N ASP A 213 -12.11 13.93 26.70
CA ASP A 213 -13.38 14.40 27.26
C ASP A 213 -13.42 15.92 27.59
N ASP A 214 -12.29 16.52 27.99
CA ASP A 214 -12.16 17.97 28.22
C ASP A 214 -11.80 18.80 26.96
N GLN A 215 -11.50 18.15 25.82
CA GLN A 215 -11.05 18.82 24.60
C GLN A 215 -12.23 19.29 23.74
N LYS A 216 -12.35 20.61 23.60
CA LYS A 216 -13.34 21.22 22.70
C LYS A 216 -12.82 21.21 21.25
N ALA A 217 -13.65 20.68 20.35
CA ALA A 217 -13.46 20.85 18.91
C ALA A 217 -14.01 22.23 18.45
N PRO A 218 -13.46 22.82 17.37
CA PRO A 218 -12.25 22.41 16.65
C PRO A 218 -10.97 22.71 17.44
N ILE A 219 -9.92 21.90 17.22
CA ILE A 219 -8.61 22.11 17.84
C ILE A 219 -7.85 23.21 17.09
N LYS A 220 -7.31 24.17 17.84
CA LYS A 220 -6.46 25.24 17.31
C LYS A 220 -5.03 24.72 17.12
N LEU A 221 -4.55 24.69 15.88
CA LEU A 221 -3.11 24.56 15.61
C LEU A 221 -2.44 25.93 15.80
N PRO A 222 -1.31 26.05 16.54
CA PRO A 222 -0.58 27.30 16.75
C PRO A 222 0.29 27.66 15.52
N ILE A 223 -0.27 27.54 14.32
CA ILE A 223 0.41 27.67 13.04
C ILE A 223 -0.25 28.80 12.25
N THR A 224 0.53 29.76 11.77
CA THR A 224 0.05 30.93 10.99
C THR A 224 0.27 30.81 9.48
N GLU A 225 1.15 29.91 9.03
CA GLU A 225 1.45 29.68 7.61
C GLU A 225 1.55 28.17 7.32
N ALA A 226 0.87 27.70 6.28
CA ALA A 226 0.88 26.29 5.88
C ALA A 226 2.26 25.77 5.43
N ASP A 227 3.08 26.64 4.84
CA ASP A 227 4.41 26.28 4.31
C ASP A 227 5.39 25.83 5.42
N LYS A 228 5.11 26.14 6.69
CA LYS A 228 5.95 25.78 7.84
C LYS A 228 5.93 24.28 8.19
N PHE A 229 5.04 23.48 7.60
CA PHE A 229 4.93 22.04 7.88
C PHE A 229 4.74 21.13 6.66
N THR A 230 4.61 21.71 5.46
CA THR A 230 4.30 20.99 4.22
C THR A 230 5.58 20.59 3.47
N GLU A 231 6.39 19.72 4.10
CA GLU A 231 7.73 19.33 3.59
C GLU A 231 7.71 18.50 2.29
N ARG A 232 7.58 19.20 1.16
CA ARG A 232 7.55 18.64 -0.20
C ARG A 232 8.94 18.30 -0.76
N PHE A 233 9.74 17.51 -0.03
CA PHE A 233 11.06 17.08 -0.53
C PHE A 233 10.97 16.15 -1.76
N PRO A 234 11.91 16.24 -2.71
CA PRO A 234 12.02 15.29 -3.81
C PRO A 234 12.41 13.91 -3.26
N THR A 235 11.53 12.93 -3.45
CA THR A 235 11.72 11.57 -2.95
C THR A 235 12.81 10.83 -3.76
N PRO A 236 13.82 10.22 -3.10
CA PRO A 236 14.79 9.34 -3.76
C PRO A 236 14.17 8.17 -4.53
N LEU A 237 14.93 7.59 -5.45
CA LEU A 237 14.55 6.36 -6.16
C LEU A 237 14.77 5.14 -5.25
N TYR A 238 13.78 4.84 -4.41
CA TYR A 238 13.74 3.61 -3.61
C TYR A 238 13.39 2.38 -4.46
N ARG A 239 13.92 1.22 -4.05
CA ARG A 239 13.44 -0.09 -4.51
C ARG A 239 12.23 -0.51 -3.68
N LYS A 240 11.20 -1.02 -4.35
CA LYS A 240 10.05 -1.69 -3.71
C LYS A 240 10.15 -3.19 -3.99
N ARG A 241 10.25 -4.00 -2.94
CA ARG A 241 10.21 -5.47 -3.01
C ARG A 241 8.99 -6.00 -2.27
N ILE A 242 8.51 -7.16 -2.71
CA ILE A 242 7.51 -7.93 -2.00
C ILE A 242 8.14 -9.26 -1.63
N PHE A 243 8.17 -9.55 -0.33
CA PHE A 243 8.67 -10.81 0.21
C PHE A 243 7.51 -11.58 0.84
N HIS A 244 7.29 -12.82 0.40
CA HIS A 244 6.25 -13.69 0.93
C HIS A 244 6.79 -14.48 2.13
N LEU A 245 6.06 -14.45 3.25
CA LEU A 245 6.31 -15.28 4.42
C LEU A 245 5.15 -16.27 4.59
N SER A 246 5.39 -17.55 4.30
CA SER A 246 4.41 -18.62 4.54
C SER A 246 4.10 -18.78 6.03
N ALA A 247 2.90 -19.30 6.34
CA ALA A 247 2.48 -19.59 7.71
C ALA A 247 3.51 -20.46 8.48
N GLY A 248 4.09 -21.45 7.80
CA GLY A 248 5.13 -22.32 8.37
C GLY A 248 6.44 -21.58 8.72
N SER A 249 6.88 -20.63 7.89
CA SER A 249 8.07 -19.81 8.19
C SER A 249 7.81 -18.85 9.36
N ILE A 250 6.63 -18.25 9.42
CA ILE A 250 6.21 -17.38 10.52
C ILE A 250 6.13 -18.16 11.85
N ALA A 251 5.63 -19.41 11.82
CA ALA A 251 5.58 -20.28 12.98
C ALA A 251 6.98 -20.63 13.51
N ARG A 252 7.94 -20.96 12.61
CA ARG A 252 9.35 -21.18 12.99
C ARG A 252 9.98 -19.91 13.59
N LEU A 253 9.78 -18.75 12.96
CA LEU A 253 10.31 -17.48 13.46
C LEU A 253 9.76 -17.14 14.85
N LYS A 254 8.45 -17.36 15.08
CA LYS A 254 7.83 -17.19 16.38
C LYS A 254 8.42 -18.14 17.43
N ALA A 255 8.67 -19.41 17.08
CA ALA A 255 9.30 -20.36 17.99
C ALA A 255 10.71 -19.90 18.41
N ILE A 256 11.52 -19.40 17.47
CA ILE A 256 12.85 -18.83 17.77
C ILE A 256 12.73 -17.60 18.69
N ALA A 257 11.80 -16.69 18.41
CA ALA A 257 11.59 -15.49 19.24
C ALA A 257 11.03 -15.77 20.65
N ASN A 258 10.43 -16.95 20.87
CA ASN A 258 9.92 -17.41 22.17
C ASN A 258 10.84 -18.45 22.86
N HIS A 259 12.02 -18.78 22.29
CA HIS A 259 12.87 -19.89 22.74
C HIS A 259 13.15 -19.87 24.26
N ASP A 260 13.45 -18.69 24.79
CA ASP A 260 13.86 -18.51 26.19
C ASP A 260 12.65 -18.50 27.16
N GLY A 261 11.42 -18.62 26.67
CA GLY A 261 10.18 -18.81 27.44
C GLY A 261 9.68 -17.63 28.29
N MET A 262 10.52 -16.63 28.55
CA MET A 262 10.26 -15.54 29.52
C MET A 262 9.13 -14.57 29.13
N THR A 263 8.70 -14.51 27.86
CA THR A 263 7.70 -13.55 27.38
C THR A 263 6.97 -14.11 26.16
N SER A 264 5.64 -13.98 26.12
CA SER A 264 4.82 -14.47 24.99
C SER A 264 4.88 -13.50 23.82
N ILE A 265 5.76 -13.78 22.85
CA ILE A 265 5.96 -12.99 21.65
C ILE A 265 5.00 -13.46 20.55
N SER A 266 4.22 -12.54 19.98
CA SER A 266 3.31 -12.82 18.88
C SER A 266 4.05 -12.99 17.53
N SER A 267 3.39 -13.63 16.56
CA SER A 267 3.90 -13.80 15.20
C SER A 267 4.32 -12.46 14.57
N LEU A 268 3.48 -11.43 14.71
CA LEU A 268 3.76 -10.09 14.19
C LEU A 268 4.97 -9.46 14.87
N GLN A 269 5.07 -9.49 16.21
CA GLN A 269 6.23 -8.98 16.94
C GLN A 269 7.53 -9.70 16.55
N SER A 270 7.47 -10.99 16.25
CA SER A 270 8.61 -11.80 15.78
C SER A 270 9.11 -11.31 14.41
N VAL A 271 8.19 -11.07 13.46
CA VAL A 271 8.52 -10.50 12.13
C VAL A 271 9.00 -9.05 12.24
N CYS A 272 8.38 -8.23 13.10
CA CYS A 272 8.82 -6.86 13.36
C CYS A 272 10.26 -6.79 13.88
N ALA A 273 10.63 -7.70 14.80
CA ALA A 273 11.99 -7.79 15.34
C ALA A 273 13.01 -8.24 14.30
N LEU A 274 12.66 -9.24 13.48
CA LEU A 274 13.48 -9.70 12.37
C LEU A 274 13.77 -8.57 11.38
N LEU A 275 12.72 -7.87 10.92
CA LEU A 275 12.85 -6.75 9.99
C LEU A 275 13.71 -5.62 10.56
N TRP A 276 13.50 -5.26 11.82
CA TRP A 276 14.29 -4.22 12.48
C TRP A 276 15.78 -4.57 12.52
N ARG A 277 16.12 -5.82 12.88
CA ARG A 277 17.50 -6.32 12.88
C ARG A 277 18.12 -6.33 11.49
N CYS A 278 17.46 -6.96 10.52
CA CYS A 278 18.04 -7.17 9.18
C CYS A 278 18.14 -5.86 8.40
N ILE A 279 17.17 -4.94 8.50
CA ILE A 279 17.27 -3.60 7.89
C ILE A 279 18.37 -2.76 8.55
N THR A 280 18.55 -2.86 9.88
CA THR A 280 19.68 -2.21 10.57
C THR A 280 21.03 -2.76 10.09
N ARG A 281 21.15 -4.09 9.95
CA ARG A 281 22.34 -4.75 9.42
C ARG A 281 22.63 -4.33 7.98
N ALA A 282 21.61 -4.33 7.12
CA ALA A 282 21.70 -3.92 5.71
C ALA A 282 22.14 -2.46 5.55
N ARG A 283 21.73 -1.56 6.46
CA ARG A 283 22.17 -0.15 6.52
C ARG A 283 23.62 0.05 7.00
N ARG A 284 24.26 -0.97 7.61
CA ARG A 284 25.68 -0.96 8.04
C ARG A 284 26.07 0.26 8.90
N LEU A 285 25.19 0.62 9.83
CA LEU A 285 25.34 1.80 10.70
C LEU A 285 26.48 1.64 11.73
N PRO A 286 27.08 2.75 12.23
CA PRO A 286 27.97 2.72 13.39
C PRO A 286 27.30 2.07 14.62
N ALA A 287 28.07 1.43 15.48
CA ALA A 287 27.53 0.69 16.62
C ALA A 287 26.76 1.60 17.60
N GLU A 288 27.21 2.85 17.73
CA GLU A 288 26.68 3.90 18.60
C GLU A 288 25.45 4.61 17.99
N GLN A 289 25.08 4.30 16.75
CA GLN A 289 23.96 4.96 16.07
C GLN A 289 22.63 4.60 16.74
N ASN A 290 21.95 5.60 17.30
CA ASN A 290 20.58 5.47 17.79
C ASN A 290 19.62 5.14 16.64
N ILE A 291 18.80 4.11 16.83
CA ILE A 291 17.82 3.59 15.85
C ILE A 291 16.46 3.37 16.50
N CYS A 292 15.40 3.50 15.71
CA CYS A 292 14.02 3.32 16.17
C CYS A 292 13.24 2.35 15.26
N CYS A 293 12.51 1.43 15.87
CA CYS A 293 11.42 0.70 15.22
C CYS A 293 10.09 1.32 15.65
N PHE A 294 9.30 1.80 14.67
CA PHE A 294 7.92 2.21 14.89
C PHE A 294 6.97 1.13 14.41
N VAL A 295 6.06 0.69 15.29
CA VAL A 295 4.91 -0.16 14.92
C VAL A 295 3.65 0.70 14.98
N ALA A 296 2.96 0.87 13.85
CA ALA A 296 1.69 1.60 13.82
C ALA A 296 0.59 0.78 14.52
N ALA A 297 0.16 1.23 15.70
CA ALA A 297 -0.88 0.56 16.47
C ALA A 297 -2.24 1.21 16.26
N GLN A 298 -3.23 0.41 15.84
CA GLN A 298 -4.63 0.83 15.85
C GLN A 298 -5.18 0.77 17.28
N ASN A 299 -5.79 1.87 17.72
CA ASN A 299 -6.11 2.15 19.12
C ASN A 299 -7.59 1.94 19.47
N ARG A 300 -8.47 1.66 18.49
CA ARG A 300 -9.94 1.58 18.68
C ARG A 300 -10.33 0.68 19.85
N ALA A 301 -9.74 -0.51 19.91
CA ALA A 301 -9.96 -1.51 20.96
C ALA A 301 -8.96 -1.44 22.13
N ARG A 302 -8.12 -0.40 22.20
CA ARG A 302 -7.23 -0.10 23.34
C ARG A 302 -7.76 1.03 24.22
N LEU A 303 -8.60 1.91 23.68
CA LEU A 303 -9.28 2.96 24.41
C LEU A 303 -10.32 2.40 25.37
N ASN A 304 -10.62 3.14 26.44
CA ASN A 304 -11.69 2.81 27.39
C ASN A 304 -12.66 4.01 27.55
N PRO A 305 -13.97 3.87 27.20
CA PRO A 305 -14.56 2.75 26.48
C PRO A 305 -13.95 2.58 25.07
N PRO A 306 -13.97 1.37 24.49
CA PRO A 306 -13.44 1.13 23.15
C PRO A 306 -14.29 1.82 22.09
N LEU A 307 -13.65 2.35 21.05
CA LEU A 307 -14.33 2.85 19.88
C LEU A 307 -14.89 1.71 19.03
N SER A 308 -15.95 2.00 18.28
CA SER A 308 -16.51 1.09 17.29
C SER A 308 -15.42 0.56 16.34
N PRO A 309 -15.42 -0.74 15.98
CA PRO A 309 -14.55 -1.26 14.91
C PRO A 309 -14.83 -0.60 13.55
N ASP A 310 -15.98 0.06 13.40
CA ASP A 310 -16.43 0.79 12.22
C ASP A 310 -16.15 2.30 12.30
N TYR A 311 -15.43 2.77 13.33
CA TYR A 311 -15.01 4.17 13.45
C TYR A 311 -14.20 4.61 12.22
N PHE A 312 -14.75 5.61 11.51
CA PHE A 312 -14.21 6.16 10.28
C PHE A 312 -13.48 7.48 10.57
N GLY A 313 -12.16 7.37 10.73
CA GLY A 313 -11.25 8.43 11.20
C GLY A 313 -9.90 7.84 11.58
N ASN A 314 -8.94 8.67 11.97
CA ASN A 314 -7.66 8.16 12.47
C ASN A 314 -7.79 7.76 13.93
N CYS A 315 -7.47 6.52 14.24
CA CYS A 315 -7.30 6.03 15.61
C CYS A 315 -6.04 5.15 15.63
N VAL A 316 -4.90 5.76 15.27
CA VAL A 316 -3.62 5.11 15.07
C VAL A 316 -2.49 5.93 15.70
N TYR A 317 -1.51 5.27 16.31
CA TYR A 317 -0.32 5.93 16.87
C TYR A 317 0.94 5.07 16.69
N PRO A 318 2.12 5.65 16.37
CA PRO A 318 3.37 4.89 16.25
C PRO A 318 3.94 4.53 17.62
N ILE A 319 3.96 3.24 17.95
CA ILE A 319 4.66 2.72 19.14
C ILE A 319 6.15 2.69 18.85
N SER A 320 6.94 3.47 19.61
CA SER A 320 8.39 3.59 19.46
C SER A 320 9.14 2.55 20.28
N THR A 321 10.08 1.84 19.65
CA THR A 321 11.09 1.00 20.31
C THR A 321 12.47 1.46 19.86
N ALA A 322 13.36 1.80 20.78
CA ALA A 322 14.67 2.38 20.47
C ALA A 322 15.82 1.72 21.24
N THR A 323 17.00 1.72 20.63
CA THR A 323 18.30 1.21 21.14
C THR A 323 19.41 1.70 20.19
N THR A 324 20.64 1.25 20.37
CA THR A 324 21.75 1.48 19.43
C THR A 324 21.85 0.34 18.41
N ALA A 325 22.42 0.61 17.23
CA ALA A 325 22.60 -0.42 16.20
C ALA A 325 23.52 -1.56 16.66
N GLY A 326 24.56 -1.25 17.44
CA GLY A 326 25.46 -2.25 18.03
C GLY A 326 24.74 -3.15 19.04
N GLU A 327 23.97 -2.57 19.96
CA GLU A 327 23.22 -3.33 20.97
C GLU A 327 22.14 -4.22 20.34
N LEU A 328 21.41 -3.72 19.33
CA LEU A 328 20.41 -4.53 18.61
C LEU A 328 21.02 -5.74 17.88
N LEU A 329 22.18 -5.56 17.27
CA LEU A 329 22.85 -6.60 16.46
C LEU A 329 23.69 -7.57 17.31
N ALA A 330 24.14 -7.16 18.49
CA ALA A 330 24.85 -8.04 19.44
C ALA A 330 23.93 -9.07 20.12
N HIS A 331 22.63 -8.78 20.25
CA HIS A 331 21.65 -9.66 20.89
C HIS A 331 20.95 -10.61 19.88
N ASN A 332 20.12 -11.53 20.38
CA ASN A 332 19.32 -12.46 19.58
C ASN A 332 17.96 -11.87 19.14
N LEU A 333 17.22 -12.62 18.31
CA LEU A 333 15.87 -12.23 17.87
C LEU A 333 14.88 -12.06 19.04
N GLY A 334 14.92 -12.96 20.04
CA GLY A 334 14.01 -12.94 21.18
C GLY A 334 14.15 -11.67 22.03
N TRP A 335 15.37 -11.20 22.25
CA TRP A 335 15.66 -9.92 22.93
C TRP A 335 15.06 -8.73 22.18
N ALA A 336 15.25 -8.66 20.85
CA ALA A 336 14.69 -7.59 20.03
C ALA A 336 13.16 -7.63 20.01
N ALA A 337 12.57 -8.82 19.97
CA ALA A 337 11.12 -9.01 20.02
C ALA A 337 10.53 -8.70 21.41
N ARG A 338 11.28 -8.97 22.50
CA ARG A 338 10.92 -8.56 23.87
C ARG A 338 10.87 -7.03 23.99
N LEU A 339 11.84 -6.29 23.46
CA LEU A 339 11.78 -4.82 23.47
C LEU A 339 10.52 -4.30 22.76
N VAL A 340 10.20 -4.83 21.56
CA VAL A 340 8.97 -4.47 20.84
C VAL A 340 7.72 -4.87 21.64
N HIS A 341 7.74 -6.02 22.34
CA HIS A 341 6.65 -6.46 23.19
C HIS A 341 6.42 -5.52 24.37
N GLU A 342 7.47 -5.11 25.08
CA GLU A 342 7.36 -4.22 26.25
C GLU A 342 6.72 -2.88 25.89
N GLN A 343 7.07 -2.28 24.75
CA GLN A 343 6.45 -1.03 24.30
C GLN A 343 5.00 -1.25 23.81
N VAL A 344 4.71 -2.38 23.14
CA VAL A 344 3.35 -2.76 22.73
C VAL A 344 2.43 -3.04 23.92
N ALA A 345 2.98 -3.48 25.06
CA ALA A 345 2.26 -3.68 26.32
C ALA A 345 2.04 -2.36 27.10
N ARG A 346 3.02 -1.44 27.10
CA ARG A 346 2.92 -0.12 27.76
C ARG A 346 1.93 0.84 27.10
N HIS A 347 1.53 0.59 25.86
CA HIS A 347 0.61 1.43 25.08
C HIS A 347 -0.88 1.23 25.46
N THR A 348 -1.23 1.57 26.71
CA THR A 348 -2.58 1.48 27.30
C THR A 348 -3.48 2.68 26.94
N ASP A 349 -4.77 2.64 27.32
CA ASP A 349 -5.69 3.80 27.24
C ASP A 349 -5.07 5.06 27.86
N ASP A 350 -4.58 4.97 29.10
CA ASP A 350 -3.89 6.07 29.80
C ASP A 350 -2.71 6.62 29.01
N ALA A 351 -1.88 5.75 28.41
CA ALA A 351 -0.73 6.16 27.62
C ALA A 351 -1.15 6.86 26.32
N ILE A 352 -2.19 6.36 25.64
CA ILE A 352 -2.76 6.96 24.43
C ILE A 352 -3.37 8.32 24.76
N ARG A 353 -4.23 8.41 25.79
CA ARG A 353 -4.85 9.65 26.24
C ARG A 353 -3.81 10.68 26.69
N LYS A 354 -2.79 10.28 27.45
CA LYS A 354 -1.68 11.16 27.84
C LYS A 354 -0.88 11.68 26.64
N ALA A 355 -0.57 10.82 25.68
CA ALA A 355 0.17 11.23 24.46
C ALA A 355 -0.65 12.21 23.60
N VAL A 356 -1.95 11.95 23.42
CA VAL A 356 -2.85 12.84 22.68
C VAL A 356 -3.09 14.16 23.42
N ALA A 357 -3.24 14.14 24.74
CA ALA A 357 -3.36 15.37 25.55
C ALA A 357 -2.10 16.24 25.45
N ALA A 358 -0.91 15.63 25.55
CA ALA A 358 0.36 16.33 25.40
C ALA A 358 0.54 16.91 23.99
N TRP A 359 0.19 16.15 22.95
CA TRP A 359 0.21 16.65 21.57
C TRP A 359 -0.77 17.80 21.36
N SER A 360 -2.02 17.70 21.82
CA SER A 360 -3.01 18.78 21.67
C SER A 360 -2.65 20.04 22.46
N ALA A 361 -1.90 19.93 23.56
CA ALA A 361 -1.40 21.08 24.33
C ALA A 361 -0.23 21.80 23.64
N ALA A 362 0.56 21.10 22.84
CA ALA A 362 1.64 21.67 22.02
C ALA A 362 1.69 20.98 20.64
N PRO A 363 0.77 21.31 19.70
CA PRO A 363 0.67 20.61 18.43
C PRO A 363 1.92 20.78 17.58
N VAL A 364 2.66 19.68 17.42
CA VAL A 364 3.89 19.58 16.62
C VAL A 364 3.70 18.60 15.47
N ILE A 365 4.38 18.87 14.36
CA ILE A 365 4.32 18.02 13.19
C ILE A 365 5.59 17.16 13.12
N HIS A 366 5.37 15.85 13.23
CA HIS A 366 6.43 14.87 13.41
C HIS A 366 7.23 14.66 12.12
N LYS A 367 8.56 14.72 12.24
CA LYS A 367 9.50 14.33 11.18
C LYS A 367 10.05 12.94 11.48
N LEU A 368 10.18 12.10 10.45
CA LEU A 368 10.78 10.78 10.57
C LEU A 368 12.30 10.89 10.75
N ASN A 369 12.86 10.05 11.62
CA ASN A 369 14.31 9.87 11.73
C ASN A 369 14.79 9.06 10.50
N PRO A 370 15.85 9.46 9.78
CA PRO A 370 16.34 8.70 8.62
C PRO A 370 16.74 7.25 8.93
N PHE A 371 17.05 6.92 10.19
CA PHE A 371 17.38 5.56 10.63
C PHE A 371 16.18 4.78 11.21
N THR A 372 14.97 5.32 11.11
CA THR A 372 13.73 4.60 11.47
C THR A 372 13.54 3.36 10.61
N VAL A 373 13.02 2.29 11.22
CA VAL A 373 12.26 1.24 10.53
C VAL A 373 10.79 1.42 10.89
N MET A 374 9.91 1.57 9.91
CA MET A 374 8.49 1.87 10.14
C MET A 374 7.58 0.78 9.57
N LEU A 375 6.87 0.12 10.48
CA LEU A 375 6.10 -1.09 10.24
C LEU A 375 4.61 -0.73 10.28
N VAL A 376 3.97 -0.78 9.12
CA VAL A 376 2.58 -0.33 8.89
C VAL A 376 1.76 -1.38 8.14
N GLY A 377 0.47 -1.15 7.98
CA GLY A 377 -0.44 -2.18 7.46
C GLY A 377 -0.80 -3.20 8.54
N SER A 378 -1.38 -4.33 8.12
CA SER A 378 -1.77 -5.41 9.03
C SER A 378 -2.13 -6.67 8.25
N PRO A 379 -1.70 -7.87 8.68
CA PRO A 379 -2.17 -9.12 8.10
C PRO A 379 -3.65 -9.42 8.36
N ARG A 380 -4.33 -8.61 9.20
CA ARG A 380 -5.76 -8.70 9.51
C ARG A 380 -6.64 -7.75 8.68
N PHE A 381 -6.06 -6.97 7.76
CA PHE A 381 -6.87 -6.19 6.83
C PHE A 381 -7.43 -7.11 5.75
N ASP A 382 -8.74 -7.05 5.52
CA ASP A 382 -9.37 -7.85 4.46
C ASP A 382 -9.15 -7.22 3.08
N VAL A 383 -7.93 -7.43 2.57
CA VAL A 383 -7.46 -6.93 1.28
C VAL A 383 -7.98 -7.81 0.13
N TYR A 384 -8.11 -9.11 0.38
CA TYR A 384 -8.49 -10.11 -0.62
C TYR A 384 -10.00 -10.47 -0.61
N GLY A 385 -10.79 -9.91 0.32
CA GLY A 385 -12.27 -9.93 0.30
C GLY A 385 -12.93 -8.84 -0.56
N CYS A 386 -12.14 -7.90 -1.07
CA CYS A 386 -12.57 -6.81 -1.97
C CYS A 386 -12.98 -7.28 -3.38
N ASP A 387 -13.99 -8.14 -3.48
CA ASP A 387 -14.62 -8.59 -4.73
C ASP A 387 -15.73 -7.62 -5.15
N PHE A 388 -15.62 -6.99 -6.32
CA PHE A 388 -16.58 -5.99 -6.84
C PHE A 388 -17.71 -6.60 -7.70
N GLY A 389 -17.79 -7.93 -7.78
CA GLY A 389 -18.72 -8.68 -8.62
C GLY A 389 -18.05 -9.46 -9.76
N TRP A 390 -16.74 -9.66 -9.68
CA TRP A 390 -15.91 -10.29 -10.73
C TRP A 390 -14.80 -11.19 -10.18
N GLY A 391 -14.83 -11.49 -8.89
CA GLY A 391 -13.82 -12.29 -8.20
C GLY A 391 -12.88 -11.43 -7.34
N LYS A 392 -12.17 -12.13 -6.45
CA LYS A 392 -11.16 -11.56 -5.57
C LYS A 392 -9.99 -10.97 -6.35
N PRO A 393 -9.30 -9.95 -5.82
CA PRO A 393 -8.05 -9.47 -6.40
C PRO A 393 -6.98 -10.56 -6.35
N VAL A 394 -6.07 -10.55 -7.31
CA VAL A 394 -4.92 -11.47 -7.34
C VAL A 394 -3.72 -10.92 -6.55
N ALA A 395 -3.62 -9.60 -6.39
CA ALA A 395 -2.59 -8.96 -5.58
C ALA A 395 -2.94 -7.52 -5.18
N ALA A 396 -2.30 -7.03 -4.12
CA ALA A 396 -2.24 -5.61 -3.77
C ALA A 396 -0.89 -4.97 -4.13
N ARG A 397 -0.87 -3.65 -4.38
CA ARG A 397 0.34 -2.84 -4.62
C ARG A 397 0.18 -1.43 -4.02
N SER A 398 1.29 -0.73 -3.77
CA SER A 398 1.31 0.71 -3.47
C SER A 398 1.85 1.59 -4.59
N GLY A 399 1.45 2.87 -4.55
CA GLY A 399 1.98 3.96 -5.37
C GLY A 399 3.34 4.50 -4.89
N THR A 400 3.54 5.82 -5.02
CA THR A 400 4.78 6.54 -4.63
C THR A 400 4.63 7.47 -3.45
N GLY A 401 3.41 7.89 -3.10
CA GLY A 401 3.16 8.91 -2.09
C GLY A 401 3.88 8.60 -0.79
N ASP A 402 3.39 7.60 -0.07
CA ASP A 402 3.88 7.22 1.25
C ASP A 402 5.12 6.29 1.21
N ASN A 403 6.13 6.58 0.38
CA ASN A 403 7.38 5.79 0.27
C ASN A 403 8.59 6.50 0.89
N PHE A 404 9.32 5.81 1.76
CA PHE A 404 10.58 6.23 2.38
C PHE A 404 11.45 5.01 2.76
N ASP A 405 12.73 5.23 3.04
CA ASP A 405 13.67 4.16 3.42
C ASP A 405 13.31 3.51 4.76
N GLY A 406 13.33 2.18 4.82
CA GLY A 406 13.02 1.41 6.04
C GLY A 406 11.53 1.25 6.32
N LYS A 407 10.66 1.61 5.37
CA LYS A 407 9.22 1.35 5.48
C LYS A 407 8.90 -0.09 5.07
N VAL A 408 8.04 -0.75 5.84
CA VAL A 408 7.43 -2.05 5.48
C VAL A 408 5.91 -1.97 5.62
N THR A 409 5.17 -2.32 4.55
CA THR A 409 3.73 -2.60 4.66
C THR A 409 3.49 -4.10 4.80
N PHE A 410 2.76 -4.48 5.85
CA PHE A 410 2.22 -5.82 6.04
C PHE A 410 0.86 -5.99 5.36
N TYR A 411 0.72 -7.08 4.61
CA TYR A 411 -0.53 -7.61 4.10
C TYR A 411 -0.71 -9.05 4.61
N GLY A 412 -1.94 -9.54 4.68
CA GLY A 412 -2.19 -10.97 4.87
C GLY A 412 -1.90 -11.67 3.55
N GLY A 413 -1.12 -12.75 3.54
CA GLY A 413 -0.74 -13.41 2.29
C GLY A 413 -1.92 -14.13 1.63
N ARG A 414 -1.86 -14.27 0.30
CA ARG A 414 -2.95 -14.81 -0.53
C ARG A 414 -3.37 -16.25 -0.15
N GLU A 415 -2.50 -17.04 0.47
CA GLU A 415 -2.81 -18.39 0.96
C GLU A 415 -3.71 -18.41 2.22
N GLY A 416 -3.74 -17.34 3.02
CA GLY A 416 -4.59 -17.24 4.21
C GLY A 416 -4.02 -16.40 5.35
N ALA A 417 -4.83 -16.17 6.38
CA ALA A 417 -4.58 -15.21 7.46
C ALA A 417 -3.37 -15.52 8.39
N GLU A 418 -2.75 -16.69 8.27
CA GLU A 418 -1.52 -17.04 9.00
C GLU A 418 -0.23 -16.68 8.23
N SER A 419 -0.37 -16.35 6.95
CA SER A 419 0.72 -15.94 6.04
C SER A 419 0.80 -14.41 5.92
N MET A 420 1.94 -13.88 5.46
CA MET A 420 2.13 -12.44 5.30
C MET A 420 2.90 -12.10 4.01
N ASP A 421 2.42 -11.10 3.27
CA ASP A 421 3.20 -10.46 2.21
C ASP A 421 3.76 -9.12 2.73
N LEU A 422 5.06 -8.91 2.56
CA LEU A 422 5.78 -7.74 3.06
C LEU A 422 6.24 -6.87 1.91
N GLU A 423 5.59 -5.72 1.70
CA GLU A 423 6.06 -4.69 0.76
C GLU A 423 7.10 -3.81 1.46
N ILE A 424 8.38 -4.08 1.19
CA ILE A 424 9.53 -3.38 1.77
C ILE A 424 9.99 -2.28 0.81
N CYS A 425 10.25 -1.08 1.35
CA CYS A 425 10.78 0.08 0.65
C CYS A 425 12.13 0.49 1.25
N LEU A 426 13.19 0.42 0.45
CA LEU A 426 14.57 0.73 0.85
C LEU A 426 15.33 1.45 -0.26
N GLU A 427 16.38 2.18 0.08
CA GLU A 427 17.36 2.65 -0.91
C GLU A 427 18.03 1.46 -1.63
N PRO A 428 18.44 1.61 -2.91
CA PRO A 428 19.03 0.54 -3.69
C PRO A 428 20.20 -0.25 -3.05
N PRO A 429 21.15 0.34 -2.30
CA PRO A 429 22.19 -0.45 -1.63
C PRO A 429 21.65 -1.27 -0.46
N TYR A 430 20.74 -0.73 0.36
CA TYR A 430 20.22 -1.44 1.53
C TYR A 430 19.25 -2.57 1.13
N MET A 431 18.48 -2.40 0.04
CA MET A 431 17.67 -3.49 -0.48
C MET A 431 18.54 -4.67 -0.93
N ARG A 432 19.66 -4.44 -1.63
CA ARG A 432 20.59 -5.52 -2.01
C ARG A 432 21.21 -6.19 -0.78
N ALA A 433 21.63 -5.41 0.21
CA ALA A 433 22.19 -5.95 1.44
C ALA A 433 21.15 -6.73 2.30
N LEU A 434 19.84 -6.50 2.10
CA LEU A 434 18.77 -7.30 2.70
C LEU A 434 18.48 -8.58 1.89
N GLU A 435 18.57 -8.53 0.56
CA GLU A 435 18.50 -9.71 -0.32
C GLU A 435 19.71 -10.65 -0.14
N GLU A 436 20.82 -10.13 0.41
CA GLU A 436 22.02 -10.85 0.83
C GLU A 436 21.98 -11.31 2.32
N ASP A 437 20.94 -10.96 3.09
CA ASP A 437 20.87 -11.25 4.54
C ASP A 437 20.32 -12.67 4.82
N GLU A 438 21.18 -13.57 5.30
CA GLU A 438 20.80 -14.95 5.60
C GLU A 438 19.77 -15.08 6.73
N GLU A 439 19.74 -14.20 7.73
CA GLU A 439 18.75 -14.26 8.83
C GLU A 439 17.34 -13.95 8.28
N PHE A 440 17.24 -13.00 7.34
CA PHE A 440 16.01 -12.66 6.66
C PHE A 440 15.60 -13.71 5.60
N MET A 441 16.50 -14.04 4.68
CA MET A 441 16.18 -14.85 3.51
C MET A 441 15.88 -16.33 3.84
N ASN A 442 16.35 -16.86 4.98
CA ASN A 442 15.94 -18.18 5.48
C ASN A 442 14.48 -18.25 5.98
N VAL A 443 13.80 -17.10 6.13
CA VAL A 443 12.39 -16.99 6.52
C VAL A 443 11.50 -16.70 5.29
N VAL A 444 12.03 -15.96 4.32
CA VAL A 444 11.38 -15.72 3.02
C VAL A 444 11.04 -17.05 2.36
N SER A 445 9.80 -17.15 1.90
CA SER A 445 9.26 -18.33 1.23
C SER A 445 9.20 -18.07 -0.28
N PRO A 446 9.29 -19.09 -1.15
CA PRO A 446 9.16 -18.92 -2.59
C PRO A 446 7.85 -18.20 -2.97
N PRO A 447 7.83 -17.40 -4.04
CA PRO A 447 6.59 -16.79 -4.54
C PRO A 447 5.52 -17.85 -4.83
N LEU A 448 4.36 -17.72 -4.20
CA LEU A 448 3.21 -18.63 -4.38
C LEU A 448 2.82 -18.82 -5.84
N GLU A 449 3.06 -17.84 -6.70
CA GLU A 449 2.70 -17.85 -8.12
C GLU A 449 3.60 -18.76 -8.98
N LEU A 450 4.84 -19.02 -8.53
CA LEU A 450 5.66 -20.09 -9.09
C LEU A 450 5.13 -21.46 -8.63
N GLN A 451 4.74 -21.55 -7.35
CA GLN A 451 4.27 -22.78 -6.75
C GLN A 451 2.89 -23.20 -7.28
N GLU A 452 1.93 -22.30 -7.46
CA GLU A 452 0.65 -22.58 -8.16
C GLU A 452 0.88 -23.10 -9.59
N MET A 453 1.90 -22.61 -10.29
CA MET A 453 2.22 -23.05 -11.65
C MET A 453 2.90 -24.44 -11.68
N ASP A 454 3.78 -24.73 -10.73
CA ASP A 454 4.42 -26.05 -10.59
C ASP A 454 3.48 -27.11 -9.98
N ASP A 455 2.62 -26.73 -9.04
CA ASP A 455 1.55 -27.59 -8.51
C ASP A 455 0.46 -27.84 -9.58
N PHE A 456 0.15 -26.87 -10.45
CA PHE A 456 -0.72 -27.14 -11.61
C PHE A 456 -0.09 -28.14 -12.59
N ARG A 457 1.23 -28.00 -12.88
CA ARG A 457 1.98 -28.97 -13.68
C ARG A 457 1.97 -30.36 -13.01
N HIS A 458 2.15 -30.42 -11.69
CA HIS A 458 2.18 -31.67 -10.92
C HIS A 458 0.80 -32.33 -10.82
N ALA A 459 -0.25 -31.56 -10.54
CA ALA A 459 -1.64 -32.03 -10.46
C ALA A 459 -2.14 -32.52 -11.83
N LEU A 460 -1.81 -31.83 -12.92
CA LEU A 460 -2.10 -32.29 -14.28
C LEU A 460 -1.40 -33.63 -14.57
N HIS A 461 -0.13 -33.78 -14.17
CA HIS A 461 0.63 -35.02 -14.31
C HIS A 461 0.01 -36.17 -13.49
N VAL A 462 -0.37 -35.93 -12.23
CA VAL A 462 -1.01 -36.94 -11.35
C VAL A 462 -2.41 -37.33 -11.82
N PHE A 463 -3.21 -36.36 -12.32
CA PHE A 463 -4.56 -36.60 -12.84
C PHE A 463 -4.54 -37.49 -14.10
N LEU A 464 -3.59 -37.24 -15.01
CA LEU A 464 -3.36 -38.06 -16.22
C LEU A 464 -2.98 -39.52 -15.88
N ILE A 465 -2.31 -39.75 -14.76
CA ILE A 465 -1.90 -41.09 -14.30
C ILE A 465 -3.06 -41.81 -13.57
N SER A 466 -3.85 -41.08 -12.78
CA SER A 466 -4.82 -41.65 -11.83
C SER A 466 -6.20 -42.01 -12.41
N ALA A 467 -6.56 -41.51 -13.60
CA ALA A 467 -7.93 -41.60 -14.11
C ALA A 467 -8.32 -43.01 -14.66
N PRO A 468 -9.51 -43.55 -14.29
CA PRO A 468 -9.94 -44.88 -14.71
C PRO A 468 -10.23 -44.96 -16.23
N PRO A 469 -10.16 -46.17 -16.85
CA PRO A 469 -10.13 -46.31 -18.31
C PRO A 469 -11.37 -45.78 -19.05
N SER A 470 -12.55 -45.77 -18.40
CA SER A 470 -13.83 -45.38 -19.01
C SER A 470 -13.95 -43.91 -19.39
N LEU A 471 -13.19 -43.02 -18.74
CA LEU A 471 -13.20 -41.57 -19.02
C LEU A 471 -12.24 -41.15 -20.15
N ARG A 472 -11.43 -42.08 -20.69
CA ARG A 472 -10.36 -41.79 -21.67
C ARG A 472 -10.82 -41.46 -23.10
N ARG A 473 -12.07 -41.00 -23.30
CA ARG A 473 -12.65 -40.71 -24.63
C ARG A 473 -13.30 -39.33 -24.75
N ARG A 474 -12.56 -38.27 -24.40
CA ARG A 474 -12.69 -36.91 -24.98
C ARG A 474 -11.51 -36.00 -24.61
N THR A 475 -10.30 -36.40 -25.01
CA THR A 475 -9.13 -35.51 -25.00
C THR A 475 -9.25 -34.47 -26.10
N VAL A 476 -9.37 -33.18 -25.74
CA VAL A 476 -9.10 -32.09 -26.69
C VAL A 476 -7.62 -32.19 -27.06
N THR A 477 -7.34 -32.59 -28.30
CA THR A 477 -5.99 -32.90 -28.77
C THR A 477 -5.62 -31.90 -29.86
N CYS A 478 -4.69 -30.98 -29.58
CA CYS A 478 -4.12 -30.10 -30.58
C CYS A 478 -3.14 -30.89 -31.47
N GLN A 479 -3.68 -31.50 -32.52
CA GLN A 479 -2.89 -32.08 -33.60
C GLN A 479 -2.39 -30.96 -34.51
N TYR A 480 -1.10 -30.98 -34.87
CA TYR A 480 -0.55 -30.16 -35.93
C TYR A 480 0.17 -31.03 -36.97
N HIS A 481 0.15 -30.56 -38.22
CA HIS A 481 0.94 -31.10 -39.32
C HIS A 481 1.83 -29.99 -39.85
N TYR A 482 3.11 -30.27 -40.06
CA TYR A 482 4.07 -29.35 -40.68
C TYR A 482 4.86 -30.08 -41.77
N ALA A 483 5.07 -29.42 -42.90
CA ALA A 483 5.88 -29.92 -44.00
C ALA A 483 6.96 -28.89 -44.37
N TYR A 484 8.19 -29.35 -44.54
CA TYR A 484 9.35 -28.52 -44.84
C TYR A 484 9.65 -28.51 -46.34
N GLY A 485 10.40 -27.51 -46.80
CA GLY A 485 10.73 -27.31 -48.22
C GLY A 485 11.59 -28.42 -48.86
N ASP A 486 12.19 -29.29 -48.05
CA ASP A 486 12.95 -30.48 -48.48
C ASP A 486 12.08 -31.74 -48.67
N GLY A 487 10.79 -31.67 -48.33
CA GLY A 487 9.85 -32.79 -48.39
C GLY A 487 9.74 -33.63 -47.12
N SER A 488 10.45 -33.27 -46.04
CA SER A 488 10.22 -33.85 -44.72
C SER A 488 8.93 -33.30 -44.09
N ASN A 489 8.28 -34.11 -43.24
CA ASN A 489 7.05 -33.71 -42.54
C ASN A 489 7.01 -34.22 -41.09
N VAL A 490 6.19 -33.56 -40.27
CA VAL A 490 6.00 -33.84 -38.85
C VAL A 490 4.51 -33.73 -38.50
N ASP A 491 3.96 -34.80 -37.97
CA ASP A 491 2.64 -34.87 -37.34
C ASP A 491 2.81 -34.99 -35.81
N GLY A 492 2.17 -34.14 -35.03
CA GLY A 492 2.47 -34.06 -33.60
C GLY A 492 1.42 -33.43 -32.69
N VAL A 493 1.66 -33.59 -31.39
CA VAL A 493 0.93 -32.97 -30.28
C VAL A 493 1.95 -32.47 -29.25
N LEU A 494 2.46 -31.26 -29.45
CA LEU A 494 3.33 -30.48 -28.53
C LEU A 494 4.73 -31.10 -28.17
N SER A 495 5.84 -30.42 -28.48
CA SER A 495 7.22 -30.76 -28.01
C SER A 495 8.19 -29.55 -27.92
N SER A 496 9.12 -29.53 -26.95
CA SER A 496 10.20 -28.53 -26.84
C SER A 496 11.51 -29.03 -27.45
N GLU A 497 12.35 -28.12 -27.97
CA GLU A 497 13.49 -28.46 -28.84
C GLU A 497 14.69 -27.50 -28.74
N THR A 498 15.82 -27.88 -29.35
CA THR A 498 17.04 -27.07 -29.48
C THR A 498 17.55 -27.02 -30.93
N LEU A 499 17.35 -25.88 -31.59
CA LEU A 499 17.83 -25.69 -32.97
C LEU A 499 19.32 -25.28 -32.99
N THR A 500 20.09 -25.99 -33.82
CA THR A 500 21.50 -25.68 -34.10
C THR A 500 21.65 -25.32 -35.57
N PHE A 501 21.99 -24.06 -35.85
CA PHE A 501 22.14 -23.56 -37.21
C PHE A 501 23.60 -23.65 -37.67
N ALA A 502 23.81 -24.19 -38.88
CA ALA A 502 25.10 -24.12 -39.55
C ALA A 502 25.35 -22.69 -40.06
N THR A 503 26.30 -22.01 -39.44
CA THR A 503 26.75 -20.66 -39.79
C THR A 503 27.88 -20.70 -40.81
N THR A 504 28.00 -19.67 -41.65
CA THR A 504 29.11 -19.53 -42.61
C THR A 504 30.39 -18.95 -41.99
N SER A 505 30.30 -18.37 -40.79
CA SER A 505 31.43 -18.14 -39.88
C SER A 505 31.69 -19.38 -39.03
N SER A 506 32.95 -19.66 -38.69
CA SER A 506 33.42 -20.90 -38.03
C SER A 506 33.06 -21.03 -36.53
N SER A 507 31.83 -20.67 -36.15
CA SER A 507 31.29 -20.74 -34.80
C SER A 507 29.78 -20.94 -34.84
N SER A 508 29.30 -22.10 -34.39
CA SER A 508 27.88 -22.47 -34.34
C SER A 508 27.10 -21.61 -33.36
N VAL A 509 25.92 -21.12 -33.75
CA VAL A 509 24.99 -20.43 -32.85
C VAL A 509 23.97 -21.43 -32.32
N THR A 510 23.98 -21.66 -31.00
CA THR A 510 23.03 -22.54 -30.32
C THR A 510 21.93 -21.72 -29.64
N VAL A 511 20.67 -21.89 -30.08
CA VAL A 511 19.51 -21.30 -29.41
C VAL A 511 18.92 -22.37 -28.48
N LYS A 512 19.08 -22.17 -27.16
CA LYS A 512 18.60 -23.09 -26.13
C LYS A 512 17.19 -22.72 -25.66
N ASN A 513 16.45 -23.73 -25.19
CA ASN A 513 15.15 -23.60 -24.51
C ASN A 513 14.03 -23.01 -25.39
N PHE A 514 13.89 -23.48 -26.65
CA PHE A 514 12.74 -23.12 -27.48
C PHE A 514 11.58 -24.10 -27.20
N ALA A 515 10.49 -23.61 -26.62
CA ALA A 515 9.42 -24.46 -26.09
C ALA A 515 8.17 -24.47 -26.98
N PHE A 516 7.81 -25.64 -27.51
CA PHE A 516 6.53 -25.88 -28.18
C PHE A 516 5.82 -27.16 -27.70
N GLY A 517 6.11 -27.63 -26.47
CA GLY A 517 5.27 -28.63 -25.76
C GLY A 517 5.95 -29.79 -25.03
N CYS A 518 5.23 -30.92 -24.91
CA CYS A 518 5.43 -31.97 -23.91
C CYS A 518 5.42 -33.42 -24.49
N ASN A 519 6.61 -33.92 -24.87
CA ASN A 519 7.00 -35.33 -25.00
C ASN A 519 6.25 -36.28 -25.98
N SER A 520 6.91 -37.21 -26.68
CA SER A 520 8.31 -37.32 -27.12
C SER A 520 8.45 -38.48 -28.13
N ARG A 521 8.78 -38.20 -29.40
CA ARG A 521 9.33 -39.16 -30.39
C ARG A 521 9.67 -38.41 -31.70
N SER A 522 10.93 -38.05 -31.88
CA SER A 522 11.45 -37.43 -33.10
C SER A 522 12.42 -38.39 -33.80
N THR A 523 12.19 -38.71 -35.07
CA THR A 523 13.12 -39.51 -35.89
C THR A 523 13.22 -38.95 -37.30
N GLY A 524 14.36 -38.38 -37.65
CA GLY A 524 14.64 -37.81 -38.97
C GLY A 524 16.16 -37.69 -39.19
N LEU A 525 16.59 -37.69 -40.45
CA LEU A 525 18.00 -37.70 -40.83
C LEU A 525 18.27 -36.56 -41.84
N PHE A 526 18.73 -35.41 -41.33
CA PHE A 526 19.09 -34.27 -42.18
C PHE A 526 20.37 -34.56 -42.98
N SER A 527 20.25 -34.63 -44.31
CA SER A 527 21.40 -34.82 -45.19
C SER A 527 21.93 -33.47 -45.70
N ASN A 528 23.24 -33.25 -45.61
CA ASN A 528 23.88 -31.98 -45.97
C ASN A 528 24.05 -31.83 -47.50
N ARG A 529 22.94 -31.80 -48.25
CA ARG A 529 22.91 -31.76 -49.73
C ARG A 529 21.81 -30.89 -50.34
N THR A 530 21.72 -29.63 -49.92
CA THR A 530 21.61 -28.48 -50.85
C THR A 530 21.99 -27.21 -50.12
N GLY A 531 22.82 -26.36 -50.73
CA GLY A 531 23.18 -25.05 -50.19
C GLY A 531 22.14 -23.97 -50.50
N SER A 532 22.37 -22.77 -49.96
CA SER A 532 21.52 -21.56 -49.88
C SER A 532 20.97 -21.35 -48.47
N GLY A 533 21.28 -20.21 -47.87
CA GLY A 533 20.97 -19.91 -46.46
C GLY A 533 19.54 -19.41 -46.25
N ALA A 534 19.07 -19.49 -45.01
CA ALA A 534 17.75 -19.01 -44.59
C ALA A 534 17.87 -17.79 -43.67
N VAL A 535 17.15 -16.71 -44.00
CA VAL A 535 16.85 -15.60 -43.08
C VAL A 535 15.46 -15.85 -42.51
N ALA A 536 15.34 -15.92 -41.17
CA ALA A 536 14.08 -16.18 -40.50
C ALA A 536 13.32 -14.87 -40.20
N GLY A 537 12.51 -14.41 -41.14
CA GLY A 537 11.45 -13.42 -40.91
C GLY A 537 10.08 -14.09 -40.88
N VAL A 538 9.22 -13.72 -39.93
CA VAL A 538 7.84 -14.23 -39.87
C VAL A 538 6.97 -13.45 -40.86
N VAL A 539 6.48 -14.12 -41.89
CA VAL A 539 5.51 -13.58 -42.86
C VAL A 539 4.22 -14.40 -42.75
N VAL A 540 3.08 -13.72 -42.77
CA VAL A 540 1.75 -14.35 -42.80
C VAL A 540 1.13 -14.06 -44.16
N GLU A 541 1.02 -15.09 -45.00
CA GLU A 541 0.20 -15.07 -46.21
C GLU A 541 -0.75 -16.28 -46.21
N ALA A 542 -1.89 -16.13 -46.89
CA ALA A 542 -2.91 -17.16 -47.02
C ALA A 542 -3.31 -17.31 -48.50
N GLY A 543 -3.08 -18.51 -49.04
CA GLY A 543 -3.36 -18.84 -50.44
C GLY A 543 -2.43 -19.97 -50.91
N GLY A 544 -2.95 -20.92 -51.68
CA GLY A 544 -2.18 -22.08 -52.15
C GLY A 544 -2.02 -22.09 -53.67
N GLY A 545 -1.02 -22.82 -54.16
CA GLY A 545 -0.85 -23.14 -55.58
C GLY A 545 0.56 -22.89 -56.13
N ARG A 546 1.06 -23.83 -56.93
CA ARG A 546 2.23 -23.67 -57.82
C ARG A 546 1.72 -23.36 -59.26
N PRO A 547 2.57 -22.90 -60.20
CA PRO A 547 3.50 -21.76 -60.07
C PRO A 547 3.55 -20.86 -61.34
N SER A 548 3.94 -19.58 -61.18
CA SER A 548 4.55 -18.72 -62.23
C SER A 548 3.68 -18.32 -63.46
N PRO A 549 4.10 -17.37 -64.33
CA PRO A 549 4.77 -16.09 -64.02
C PRO A 549 4.28 -14.89 -64.87
N THR A 550 3.89 -13.76 -64.25
CA THR A 550 4.12 -12.40 -64.81
C THR A 550 3.90 -11.26 -63.81
N SER A 551 4.85 -10.32 -63.80
CA SER A 551 4.74 -8.87 -63.53
C SER A 551 3.55 -8.23 -62.77
N VAL A 552 3.91 -7.54 -61.68
CA VAL A 552 3.64 -6.10 -61.39
C VAL A 552 2.39 -5.64 -60.58
N ASP A 553 2.72 -4.77 -59.62
CA ASP A 553 1.96 -3.74 -58.87
C ASP A 553 0.91 -4.02 -57.79
N LEU A 554 0.90 -3.07 -56.84
CA LEU A 554 0.14 -3.01 -55.60
C LEU A 554 -1.29 -2.47 -55.78
N LYS A 555 -2.22 -2.96 -54.95
CA LYS A 555 -3.29 -2.12 -54.37
C LYS A 555 -3.93 -2.75 -53.14
N LEU A 556 -4.11 -1.96 -52.08
CA LEU A 556 -5.06 -2.28 -51.01
C LEU A 556 -6.49 -2.00 -51.51
N HIS A 557 -7.44 -2.84 -51.10
CA HIS A 557 -8.76 -2.38 -50.70
C HIS A 557 -9.39 -3.32 -49.66
N ARG A 558 -10.58 -2.95 -49.18
CA ARG A 558 -11.20 -3.42 -47.93
C ARG A 558 -12.59 -4.00 -48.24
N THR A 559 -13.15 -4.78 -47.32
CA THR A 559 -14.63 -4.93 -47.10
C THR A 559 -15.39 -6.02 -47.89
N VAL A 560 -15.71 -7.13 -47.18
CA VAL A 560 -17.06 -7.77 -47.04
C VAL A 560 -17.59 -8.89 -47.99
N VAL A 561 -17.60 -10.13 -47.43
CA VAL A 561 -18.75 -11.09 -47.30
C VAL A 561 -19.19 -12.00 -48.49
N VAL A 562 -19.95 -13.03 -48.10
CA VAL A 562 -20.69 -14.09 -48.85
C VAL A 562 -19.88 -15.35 -49.21
N GLY A 563 -20.26 -16.47 -48.57
CA GLY A 563 -19.94 -17.84 -49.03
C GLY A 563 -21.22 -18.59 -49.46
N PRO A 564 -21.14 -19.70 -50.23
CA PRO A 564 -22.34 -20.43 -50.65
C PRO A 564 -22.34 -21.95 -50.35
N ARG A 565 -23.49 -22.45 -49.84
CA ARG A 565 -24.08 -23.79 -50.07
C ARG A 565 -23.35 -25.05 -49.53
N SER A 566 -24.01 -26.20 -49.29
CA SER A 566 -25.35 -26.52 -48.74
C SER A 566 -25.55 -28.04 -48.71
N VAL A 567 -25.95 -28.64 -47.57
CA VAL A 567 -26.56 -29.98 -47.50
C VAL A 567 -27.72 -29.95 -46.49
N VAL A 568 -28.74 -30.77 -46.74
CA VAL A 568 -30.04 -30.76 -46.04
C VAL A 568 -30.12 -31.83 -44.95
N LEU A 569 -30.77 -31.51 -43.83
CA LEU A 569 -31.66 -32.45 -43.13
C LEU A 569 -32.94 -31.70 -42.71
N HIS A 570 -34.06 -32.42 -42.66
CA HIS A 570 -35.39 -31.88 -42.33
C HIS A 570 -35.64 -31.90 -40.82
N GLU A 571 -36.34 -30.88 -40.31
CA GLU A 571 -37.56 -31.10 -39.53
C GLU A 571 -38.49 -29.86 -39.60
N SER A 572 -39.74 -30.00 -39.17
CA SER A 572 -40.84 -29.11 -39.59
C SER A 572 -41.46 -28.27 -38.47
N GLY A 573 -41.68 -26.97 -38.74
CA GLY A 573 -42.51 -26.09 -37.90
C GLY A 573 -42.88 -24.79 -38.62
N ALA A 574 -44.15 -24.38 -38.54
CA ALA A 574 -44.64 -23.06 -38.94
C ALA A 574 -44.42 -22.05 -37.76
N GLU A 575 -44.64 -20.73 -37.86
CA GLU A 575 -45.50 -20.00 -38.81
C GLU A 575 -45.08 -18.50 -38.99
N GLN A 576 -45.78 -17.82 -39.90
CA GLN A 576 -45.93 -16.38 -40.19
C GLN A 576 -45.72 -15.41 -38.98
N SER A 577 -45.27 -14.15 -39.09
CA SER A 577 -44.80 -13.27 -40.21
C SER A 577 -43.96 -12.11 -39.57
N ARG A 578 -43.73 -10.87 -40.05
CA ARG A 578 -44.23 -9.97 -41.13
C ARG A 578 -43.17 -8.87 -41.42
N ALA A 579 -43.43 -7.86 -42.27
CA ALA A 579 -42.40 -6.86 -42.65
C ALA A 579 -42.92 -5.45 -43.00
N LYS A 580 -42.06 -4.42 -42.80
CA LYS A 580 -41.86 -3.13 -43.54
C LYS A 580 -40.88 -2.22 -42.73
N LYS A 581 -40.18 -1.16 -43.21
CA LYS A 581 -39.47 -0.69 -44.44
C LYS A 581 -39.47 0.88 -44.47
N SER A 582 -38.51 1.51 -45.17
CA SER A 582 -38.26 2.97 -45.43
C SER A 582 -37.81 3.85 -44.22
N SER A 583 -36.84 4.80 -44.25
CA SER A 583 -36.06 5.59 -45.26
C SER A 583 -36.71 6.90 -45.77
N LEU A 584 -36.02 8.02 -46.13
CA LEU A 584 -34.63 8.27 -46.61
C LEU A 584 -34.00 9.63 -46.13
N TRP A 585 -32.64 9.70 -46.03
CA TRP A 585 -31.65 10.77 -46.40
C TRP A 585 -31.80 12.29 -46.05
N GLY A 586 -30.65 12.97 -45.83
CA GLY A 586 -30.46 14.43 -45.95
C GLY A 586 -29.10 14.98 -45.44
N ASP A 587 -28.34 15.70 -46.29
CA ASP A 587 -27.05 16.44 -46.08
C ASP A 587 -26.82 17.35 -47.34
N PRO A 588 -25.84 18.30 -47.51
CA PRO A 588 -24.53 18.48 -46.85
C PRO A 588 -24.00 19.96 -46.66
N LYS A 589 -22.68 20.09 -46.36
CA LYS A 589 -21.72 21.24 -46.51
C LYS A 589 -21.52 22.27 -45.37
N GLU A 590 -20.42 23.05 -45.27
CA GLU A 590 -18.94 22.92 -45.54
C GLU A 590 -18.31 24.33 -45.62
N GLU A 591 -17.30 24.69 -44.79
CA GLU A 591 -16.34 25.77 -45.08
C GLU A 591 -15.07 25.75 -44.18
N LEU A 592 -14.04 26.56 -44.47
CA LEU A 592 -12.66 26.45 -43.96
C LEU A 592 -12.03 27.77 -43.50
N VAL A 593 -11.52 27.81 -42.25
CA VAL A 593 -10.55 28.78 -41.70
C VAL A 593 -9.69 28.05 -40.65
N GLY A 594 -8.37 28.26 -40.46
CA GLY A 594 -7.43 29.09 -41.24
C GLY A 594 -6.48 29.94 -40.37
N GLY A 595 -5.50 29.34 -39.69
CA GLY A 595 -4.51 30.07 -38.88
C GLY A 595 -3.32 29.23 -38.42
N SER A 596 -2.14 29.85 -38.29
CA SER A 596 -0.86 29.25 -37.86
C SER A 596 -0.26 30.04 -36.70
N MET A 597 0.53 29.38 -35.85
CA MET A 597 1.40 30.07 -34.89
C MET A 597 2.55 29.15 -34.46
N ASP A 598 3.78 29.62 -34.65
CA ASP A 598 5.02 28.91 -34.34
C ASP A 598 5.42 29.02 -32.86
N TRP A 599 6.23 28.06 -32.40
CA TRP A 599 7.02 28.18 -31.17
C TRP A 599 8.44 27.66 -31.40
N GLU A 600 9.36 28.61 -31.63
CA GLU A 600 10.73 28.48 -31.12
C GLU A 600 10.69 28.59 -29.57
N GLN A 601 11.68 28.21 -28.77
CA GLN A 601 13.10 27.97 -29.05
C GLN A 601 13.68 26.99 -28.00
N GLU A 602 14.87 26.43 -28.23
CA GLU A 602 15.61 25.65 -27.21
C GLU A 602 16.21 26.54 -26.10
N GLU A 603 16.23 26.05 -24.85
CA GLU A 603 17.27 26.46 -23.88
C GLU A 603 18.02 25.23 -23.35
N GLN A 604 19.35 25.25 -23.47
CA GLN A 604 20.24 24.24 -22.91
C GLN A 604 20.70 24.60 -21.48
N PRO A 605 20.97 23.62 -20.60
CA PRO A 605 21.23 23.87 -19.19
C PRO A 605 22.58 24.58 -18.94
N ARG A 606 22.53 25.75 -18.28
CA ARG A 606 23.73 26.49 -17.87
C ARG A 606 24.48 25.73 -16.75
N ARG A 607 25.75 25.41 -17.02
CA ARG A 607 26.68 24.77 -16.06
C ARG A 607 27.04 25.71 -14.90
N GLY A 608 26.31 25.64 -13.79
CA GLY A 608 26.78 26.14 -12.48
C GLY A 608 27.93 25.27 -11.96
N ARG A 609 29.04 25.88 -11.52
CA ARG A 609 30.17 25.13 -10.96
C ARG A 609 30.00 24.91 -9.47
N LEU A 610 30.39 23.73 -9.00
CA LEU A 610 30.59 23.45 -7.57
C LEU A 610 31.67 24.38 -7.00
N LEU A 611 31.35 25.06 -5.90
CA LEU A 611 32.34 25.61 -4.97
C LEU A 611 32.10 24.96 -3.61
N CYS A 612 33.09 24.21 -3.14
CA CYS A 612 33.09 23.60 -1.82
C CYS A 612 33.66 24.59 -0.80
N GLY A 613 33.10 24.61 0.42
CA GLY A 613 33.80 25.17 1.58
C GLY A 613 33.04 26.23 2.37
N GLN A 614 32.08 25.81 3.19
CA GLN A 614 31.94 26.40 4.51
C GLN A 614 31.58 25.33 5.53
N LYS A 615 32.41 25.19 6.57
CA LYS A 615 32.05 24.45 7.78
C LYS A 615 31.06 25.32 8.56
N GLN A 616 29.86 24.81 8.82
CA GLN A 616 29.04 25.27 9.93
C GLN A 616 28.93 24.10 10.92
N GLY A 617 28.93 24.43 12.22
CA GLY A 617 29.02 23.43 13.28
C GLY A 617 27.76 22.58 13.37
N VAL A 618 27.92 21.35 13.86
CA VAL A 618 26.78 20.55 14.34
C VAL A 618 26.22 21.26 15.57
N GLY A 619 25.08 21.94 15.41
CA GLY A 619 24.33 22.46 16.54
C GLY A 619 23.67 21.32 17.31
N GLU A 620 24.02 21.16 18.58
CA GLU A 620 23.32 20.25 19.48
C GLU A 620 21.88 20.75 19.66
N PHE A 621 20.89 19.89 19.42
CA PHE A 621 19.48 20.30 19.52
C PHE A 621 19.00 20.35 20.98
N PRO A 622 18.31 21.42 21.41
CA PRO A 622 18.04 21.68 22.81
C PRO A 622 16.86 20.86 23.34
N PHE A 623 17.18 19.73 24.01
CA PHE A 623 16.22 19.05 24.91
C PHE A 623 16.91 18.62 26.21
N LEU A 624 18.04 17.90 26.11
CA LEU A 624 18.84 17.44 27.26
C LEU A 624 19.56 18.56 28.04
N GLN A 625 19.62 19.78 27.49
CA GLN A 625 20.32 20.91 28.11
C GLN A 625 19.34 21.84 28.84
N HIS A 626 18.21 22.17 28.22
CA HIS A 626 17.20 23.06 28.80
C HIS A 626 16.60 22.49 30.10
N ASP A 627 16.40 21.17 30.18
CA ASP A 627 15.87 20.53 31.40
C ASP A 627 16.93 20.42 32.52
N LYS A 628 18.22 20.29 32.15
CA LYS A 628 19.35 20.39 33.12
C LYS A 628 19.52 21.81 33.64
N GLU A 629 19.30 22.82 32.82
CA GLU A 629 19.34 24.23 33.24
C GLU A 629 18.11 24.59 34.08
N ARG A 630 16.93 24.00 33.81
CA ARG A 630 15.74 24.14 34.66
C ARG A 630 15.95 23.50 36.04
N LYS A 631 16.38 22.23 36.12
CA LYS A 631 16.75 21.59 37.40
C LYS A 631 17.80 22.40 38.17
N ARG A 632 18.87 22.85 37.51
CA ARG A 632 19.92 23.70 38.11
C ARG A 632 19.47 25.11 38.52
N ARG A 633 18.24 25.52 38.18
CA ARG A 633 17.62 26.75 38.64
C ARG A 633 16.66 26.47 39.80
N GLU A 634 15.79 25.47 39.65
CA GLU A 634 14.90 24.96 40.71
C GLU A 634 15.69 24.53 41.96
N GLU A 635 16.89 23.94 41.78
CA GLU A 635 17.83 23.61 42.85
C GLU A 635 18.37 24.87 43.58
N ARG A 636 18.77 25.91 42.83
CA ARG A 636 19.31 27.16 43.42
C ARG A 636 18.25 28.03 44.09
N GLU A 637 17.02 27.98 43.60
CA GLU A 637 15.89 28.68 44.20
C GLU A 637 15.51 27.96 45.53
N ASN A 638 15.42 26.62 45.54
CA ASN A 638 15.29 25.84 46.79
C ASN A 638 16.44 26.04 47.79
N GLU A 639 17.68 26.18 47.31
CA GLU A 639 18.86 26.35 48.17
C GLU A 639 18.96 27.77 48.75
N ARG A 640 18.41 28.78 48.05
CA ARG A 640 18.19 30.12 48.60
C ARG A 640 17.08 30.14 49.64
N ASP A 641 15.93 29.52 49.36
CA ASP A 641 14.79 29.53 50.28
C ASP A 641 15.14 28.81 51.59
N LYS A 642 16.00 27.79 51.55
CA LYS A 642 16.60 27.15 52.75
C LYS A 642 17.64 28.00 53.48
N GLN A 643 18.29 28.94 52.82
CA GLN A 643 19.18 29.91 53.49
C GLN A 643 18.40 31.05 54.14
N VAL A 644 17.28 31.48 53.53
CA VAL A 644 16.35 32.44 54.15
C VAL A 644 15.68 31.80 55.37
N ALA A 645 15.16 30.57 55.24
CA ALA A 645 14.52 29.83 56.33
C ALA A 645 15.48 29.33 57.45
N MET A 646 16.75 29.75 57.43
CA MET A 646 17.70 29.57 58.55
C MET A 646 18.39 30.89 58.95
N GLY A 647 17.84 32.05 58.53
CA GLY A 647 18.32 33.38 58.92
C GLY A 647 17.48 34.07 60.00
N ASP A 648 16.21 33.68 60.15
CA ASP A 648 15.21 34.42 60.93
C ASP A 648 14.77 33.64 62.20
N ASP A 649 15.71 33.30 63.10
CA ASP A 649 15.39 32.73 64.44
C ASP A 649 16.55 32.88 65.45
N GLU A 650 16.96 34.13 65.75
CA GLU A 650 17.74 34.47 66.97
C GLU A 650 17.12 35.69 67.70
N ASP A 651 17.17 35.61 69.04
CA ASP A 651 16.76 36.58 70.09
C ASP A 651 15.27 36.94 70.35
N ASP A 652 15.02 37.12 71.66
CA ASP A 652 13.82 37.59 72.39
C ASP A 652 12.44 36.87 72.22
N GLY A 653 11.73 36.49 73.29
CA GLY A 653 12.10 36.58 74.71
C GLY A 653 10.96 36.34 75.73
N PHE A 654 10.97 35.15 76.35
CA PHE A 654 10.45 34.83 77.70
C PHE A 654 8.92 34.92 78.04
N THR A 655 8.51 34.00 78.94
CA THR A 655 7.24 33.88 79.71
C THR A 655 5.94 33.37 79.04
N SER A 656 5.04 32.64 79.74
CA SER A 656 5.21 31.58 80.78
C SER A 656 3.86 30.89 81.13
N PHE A 657 3.93 29.66 81.66
CA PHE A 657 2.91 28.95 82.48
C PHE A 657 1.56 28.48 81.86
N THR A 658 1.53 27.16 81.60
CA THR A 658 0.54 26.14 82.07
C THR A 658 -0.98 26.32 81.94
N GLU A 659 -1.59 25.28 81.35
CA GLU A 659 -2.87 24.64 81.76
C GLU A 659 -4.18 25.48 81.65
N MET A 660 -5.40 24.92 81.58
CA MET A 660 -5.88 23.55 81.76
C MET A 660 -7.23 23.35 81.02
N GLN A 661 -7.54 22.13 80.53
CA GLN A 661 -8.91 21.53 80.42
C GLN A 661 -10.03 22.29 79.62
N GLN A 662 -11.10 21.70 79.07
CA GLN A 662 -11.80 20.43 79.30
C GLN A 662 -12.81 20.17 78.14
N LYS A 663 -13.26 18.91 77.96
CA LYS A 663 -14.56 18.48 77.36
C LYS A 663 -14.84 18.81 75.88
N GLU A 664 -15.73 18.11 75.15
CA GLU A 664 -16.38 16.78 75.32
C GLU A 664 -16.55 16.22 73.88
N GLY A 665 -16.33 14.93 73.60
CA GLY A 665 -17.29 13.84 73.83
C GLY A 665 -18.15 13.59 72.56
N ARG A 666 -18.51 12.37 72.16
CA ARG A 666 -18.31 11.03 72.75
C ARG A 666 -18.73 9.93 71.75
N LYS A 667 -18.33 8.68 72.01
CA LYS A 667 -18.79 7.39 71.45
C LYS A 667 -17.86 6.73 70.42
N ASP A 668 -17.14 5.64 70.77
CA ASP A 668 -17.47 4.34 71.45
C ASP A 668 -18.19 3.41 70.42
N ASP A 669 -17.81 2.16 70.09
CA ASP A 669 -16.79 1.19 70.59
C ASP A 669 -16.29 0.28 69.43
N GLU A 670 -15.03 -0.19 69.38
CA GLU A 670 -14.44 -1.49 69.86
C GLU A 670 -15.07 -2.81 69.30
N GLY A 671 -14.31 -3.89 69.03
CA GLY A 671 -12.88 -4.18 69.25
C GLY A 671 -12.30 -5.19 68.21
N ARG A 672 -10.97 -5.31 68.06
CA ARG A 672 -10.01 -6.17 68.82
C ARG A 672 -10.07 -7.66 68.45
N ASP A 673 -9.00 -8.45 68.33
CA ASP A 673 -7.53 -8.30 68.43
C ASP A 673 -6.86 -9.58 67.82
N ALA A 674 -5.58 -9.71 67.43
CA ALA A 674 -4.47 -8.79 67.09
C ALA A 674 -3.23 -9.60 66.58
N ALA A 675 -2.08 -8.92 66.39
CA ALA A 675 -0.68 -9.41 66.55
C ALA A 675 0.17 -9.94 65.36
N LYS A 676 1.25 -9.19 65.08
CA LYS A 676 2.62 -9.57 64.56
C LYS A 676 2.75 -10.06 63.10
N GLY A 677 3.52 -9.44 62.20
CA GLY A 677 4.54 -8.39 62.29
C GLY A 677 5.66 -8.58 61.24
N LEU A 678 6.24 -7.47 60.74
CA LEU A 678 7.44 -7.36 59.86
C LEU A 678 7.32 -7.96 58.43
N GLY A 679 7.86 -7.33 57.36
CA GLY A 679 8.53 -6.03 57.25
C GLY A 679 9.06 -5.76 55.82
N HIS A 680 9.52 -4.52 55.57
CA HIS A 680 10.25 -4.05 54.38
C HIS A 680 9.65 -4.23 52.97
N TRP A 681 9.20 -3.12 52.39
CA TRP A 681 9.35 -2.82 50.96
C TRP A 681 10.35 -1.68 50.80
N GLN A 682 11.29 -1.77 49.85
CA GLN A 682 12.30 -0.75 49.60
C GLN A 682 12.18 -0.24 48.16
N ARG A 683 12.09 1.09 47.99
CA ARG A 683 11.91 1.74 46.69
C ARG A 683 13.25 1.96 45.99
N SER A 684 13.27 1.74 44.69
CA SER A 684 14.16 2.38 43.72
C SER A 684 13.25 2.90 42.59
N HIS A 685 13.01 4.20 42.52
CA HIS A 685 13.79 5.15 41.72
C HIS A 685 13.77 4.81 40.23
N VAL A 686 12.86 5.49 39.55
CA VAL A 686 12.78 5.64 38.10
C VAL A 686 12.89 7.15 37.84
N ASP A 687 13.91 7.56 37.12
CA ASP A 687 14.04 8.89 36.53
C ASP A 687 14.05 8.74 35.00
N PHE A 688 13.56 9.77 34.31
CA PHE A 688 13.45 9.85 32.85
C PHE A 688 14.51 10.78 32.25
#